data_AF-A0A8H3NYZ2-F1
#
_entry.id   AF-A0A8H3NYZ2-F1
#
_cell.length_a   1.000
_cell.length_b   1.000
_cell.length_c   1.000
_cell.angle_alpha   90.00
_cell.angle_beta   90.00
_cell.angle_gamma   90.00
#
_symmetry.space_group_name_H-M   'P 1'
#
loop_
_entity.id
_entity.type
_entity.pdbx_description
1 polymer ?
#
loop_
_entity_poly.entity_id
_entity_poly.type
_entity_poly.pdbx_seq_one_letter_code
_entity_poly.pdbx_strand_id
1 'polypeptide(L)'
;MTHGQEKYDIVIVGAGPVGILLSLCMSRWGYKVKHIDNRPVPTATGRADGIQPRSTEILRNLGLKRQIMAYKPAKVYDVAFWDPLPEGKGINRTGSWPSCPRFIDTRYPFTTLVHQGKIERVFIDEIEKAGTRIERPWTIIAFKNDGVDKNYPVQVSLKSIDTNVIETVRTKYLFSGEGARSFVREQLGIKIHHKDPISYVWGVMDGVVRTNFPDIETKCTIHSDAGSIMVIPREDNMVRLYVQIASSSDPDFNPRKTATAEEVQETAKKILKPYTLEWDRVEWYSVYPIGQGISERYTLDERIFMGGDACHTHSPKAGQGMNTAFHDALNMAWKLHAVESGLADRSILSTYESERKDIAERLLNFDNKYAALFSKRRPTAGEVGSASHTQAAAGGEEDEFVKTFKSSCEFTSGYGVAYKPNVFNWSPSHPAQSPLFNIPDVRLTPGRAFTPTTVTRLADANFVHLEQEIPANGAFRIFIFAGKQANTKKAITDFGANLEKERSFLSSYRRIDEISFFEHHLPHSKLFSICLIYAAQKNEVDVEAIPQILRDYHHHIYADDVPDVRVPLAKFAAHEKLGFDPEKGGVVVTRPDSHVACTVQLVEGSGTVDALNAYFNSFSTKPLGQDQQSRLVTDLRPQDTEEQPYFYTFKVQCTSCREVHPNWVSFNRFEQHEIPGSRGEANFVWKCRLCQKTHSASIVNGPHAYEGNEKRKGSKVIEIDCRGLEFTEFKPDGEWEAKGIESSTPFTGIDLSEGEWYDYDEKAGEEVSIKEISWEVGRG
;
A
#
# COMPACT_ATOMS: atom_id res chain seq x y z
N MET A 1 -23.05 30.68 -19.50
CA MET A 1 -22.27 30.28 -18.31
C MET A 1 -22.20 28.75 -18.29
N THR A 2 -21.18 28.17 -18.92
CA THR A 2 -20.88 26.73 -18.82
C THR A 2 -20.51 26.42 -17.38
N HIS A 3 -21.41 25.78 -16.63
CA HIS A 3 -21.07 25.26 -15.31
C HIS A 3 -19.91 24.27 -15.50
N GLY A 4 -18.72 24.59 -14.97
CA GLY A 4 -17.57 23.71 -15.07
C GLY A 4 -17.93 22.34 -14.50
N GLN A 5 -17.64 21.26 -15.23
CA GLN A 5 -17.85 19.90 -14.74
C GLN A 5 -17.16 19.72 -13.38
N GLU A 6 -17.88 19.19 -12.39
CA GLU A 6 -17.30 18.95 -11.07
C GLU A 6 -16.15 17.94 -11.16
N LYS A 7 -15.10 18.20 -10.37
CA LYS A 7 -13.88 17.39 -10.34
C LYS A 7 -13.70 16.70 -9.00
N TYR A 8 -13.28 15.44 -9.03
CA TYR A 8 -13.06 14.58 -7.85
C TYR A 8 -11.73 13.83 -7.98
N ASP A 9 -11.07 13.52 -6.87
CA ASP A 9 -9.91 12.63 -6.92
C ASP A 9 -10.33 11.20 -7.26
N ILE A 10 -11.46 10.76 -6.71
CA ILE A 10 -12.02 9.43 -6.95
C ILE A 10 -13.55 9.44 -6.98
N VAL A 11 -14.12 8.70 -7.93
CA VAL A 11 -15.53 8.32 -7.94
C VAL A 11 -15.63 6.85 -7.54
N ILE A 12 -16.42 6.56 -6.51
CA ILE A 12 -16.67 5.21 -5.99
C ILE A 12 -18.13 4.84 -6.26
N VAL A 13 -18.33 3.73 -6.96
CA VAL A 13 -19.67 3.22 -7.31
C VAL A 13 -19.96 1.96 -6.51
N GLY A 14 -20.92 2.03 -5.61
CA GLY A 14 -21.35 0.92 -4.75
C GLY A 14 -20.82 1.05 -3.32
N ALA A 15 -21.74 1.18 -2.37
CA ALA A 15 -21.49 1.31 -0.94
C ALA A 15 -21.63 -0.04 -0.21
N GLY A 16 -21.06 -1.09 -0.79
CA GLY A 16 -20.76 -2.34 -0.08
C GLY A 16 -19.47 -2.22 0.75
N PRO A 17 -19.01 -3.29 1.41
CA PRO A 17 -17.84 -3.26 2.30
C PRO A 17 -16.56 -2.69 1.68
N VAL A 18 -16.29 -2.98 0.40
CA VAL A 18 -15.12 -2.45 -0.31
C VAL A 18 -15.23 -0.94 -0.54
N GLY A 19 -16.39 -0.46 -1.02
CA GLY A 19 -16.60 0.95 -1.34
C GLY A 19 -16.62 1.85 -0.09
N ILE A 20 -17.26 1.40 1.00
CA ILE A 20 -17.32 2.18 2.25
C ILE A 20 -15.95 2.29 2.93
N LEU A 21 -15.15 1.23 2.94
CA LEU A 21 -13.81 1.30 3.54
C LEU A 21 -12.88 2.17 2.69
N LEU A 22 -12.91 2.01 1.36
CA LEU A 22 -12.12 2.84 0.46
C LEU A 22 -12.48 4.32 0.60
N SER A 23 -13.79 4.63 0.61
CA SER A 23 -14.30 5.98 0.83
C SER A 23 -13.81 6.54 2.17
N LEU A 24 -13.90 5.77 3.27
CA LEU A 24 -13.46 6.23 4.58
C LEU A 24 -11.97 6.60 4.59
N CYS A 25 -11.11 5.74 4.05
CA CYS A 25 -9.67 6.01 3.98
C CYS A 25 -9.40 7.27 3.16
N MET A 26 -9.94 7.35 1.94
CA MET A 26 -9.71 8.48 1.04
C MET A 26 -10.22 9.80 1.63
N SER A 27 -11.41 9.81 2.23
CA SER A 27 -11.97 10.99 2.88
C SER A 27 -11.13 11.44 4.08
N ARG A 28 -10.70 10.51 4.95
CA ARG A 28 -9.86 10.84 6.12
C ARG A 28 -8.47 11.35 5.76
N TRP A 29 -7.93 10.92 4.61
CA TRP A 29 -6.63 11.39 4.12
C TRP A 29 -6.73 12.66 3.26
N GLY A 30 -7.91 13.28 3.20
CA GLY A 30 -8.12 14.61 2.61
C GLY A 30 -8.43 14.63 1.12
N TYR A 31 -8.77 13.48 0.52
CA TYR A 31 -9.14 13.42 -0.90
C TYR A 31 -10.61 13.77 -1.14
N LYS A 32 -10.89 14.35 -2.31
CA LYS A 32 -12.25 14.69 -2.73
C LYS A 32 -12.93 13.48 -3.36
N VAL A 33 -13.89 12.89 -2.63
CA VAL A 33 -14.56 11.64 -3.00
C VAL A 33 -16.01 11.90 -3.45
N LYS A 34 -16.41 11.36 -4.60
CA LYS A 34 -17.82 11.17 -4.98
C LYS A 34 -18.19 9.71 -4.76
N HIS A 35 -19.07 9.42 -3.82
CA HIS A 35 -19.48 8.04 -3.52
C HIS A 35 -20.98 7.88 -3.74
N ILE A 36 -21.36 6.98 -4.66
CA ILE A 36 -22.77 6.70 -4.99
C ILE A 36 -23.16 5.25 -4.68
N ASP A 37 -24.43 5.00 -4.40
CA ASP A 37 -25.02 3.65 -4.34
C ASP A 37 -26.45 3.68 -4.87
N ASN A 38 -26.84 2.62 -5.58
CA ASN A 38 -28.15 2.54 -6.24
C ASN A 38 -29.28 2.14 -5.28
N ARG A 39 -28.97 1.61 -4.09
CA ARG A 39 -29.99 1.27 -3.09
C ARG A 39 -30.47 2.56 -2.43
N PRO A 40 -31.78 2.70 -2.18
CA PRO A 40 -32.34 3.90 -1.57
C PRO A 40 -31.96 4.07 -0.09
N VAL A 41 -31.64 2.97 0.59
CA VAL A 41 -31.27 2.96 2.02
C VAL A 41 -30.08 2.03 2.25
N PRO A 42 -29.30 2.22 3.34
CA PRO A 42 -28.32 1.25 3.81
C PRO A 42 -28.92 -0.14 4.01
N THR A 43 -28.08 -1.17 4.11
CA THR A 43 -28.52 -2.56 4.18
C THR A 43 -29.46 -2.81 5.37
N ALA A 44 -30.76 -2.97 5.09
CA ALA A 44 -31.79 -3.25 6.09
C ALA A 44 -31.66 -4.66 6.68
N THR A 45 -31.30 -5.64 5.84
CA THR A 45 -31.07 -7.04 6.21
C THR A 45 -29.81 -7.57 5.51
N GLY A 46 -28.79 -7.92 6.29
CA GLY A 46 -27.41 -8.15 5.83
C GLY A 46 -27.17 -9.52 5.19
N ARG A 47 -26.32 -9.55 4.16
CA ARG A 47 -25.86 -10.81 3.52
C ARG A 47 -24.60 -11.36 4.17
N ALA A 48 -23.79 -10.50 4.77
CA ALA A 48 -22.62 -10.86 5.57
C ALA A 48 -22.83 -10.54 7.05
N ASP A 49 -22.07 -11.19 7.92
CA ASP A 49 -22.08 -10.94 9.37
C ASP A 49 -20.73 -11.24 10.06
N GLY A 50 -19.94 -12.17 9.51
CA GLY A 50 -18.64 -12.56 10.03
C GLY A 50 -17.49 -11.58 9.73
N ILE A 51 -16.86 -11.07 10.78
CA ILE A 51 -15.58 -10.35 10.75
C ILE A 51 -14.51 -11.26 11.34
N GLN A 52 -13.50 -11.60 10.53
CA GLN A 52 -12.39 -12.46 10.93
C GLN A 52 -11.37 -11.73 11.81
N PRO A 53 -10.49 -12.46 12.53
CA PRO A 53 -9.45 -11.87 13.40
C PRO A 53 -8.64 -10.76 12.73
N ARG A 54 -8.12 -11.00 11.52
CA ARG A 54 -7.31 -9.99 10.79
C ARG A 54 -8.13 -8.74 10.43
N SER A 55 -9.37 -8.91 10.00
CA SER A 55 -10.27 -7.78 9.72
C SER A 55 -10.60 -6.99 10.98
N THR A 56 -10.72 -7.65 12.13
CA THR A 56 -10.93 -6.97 13.42
C THR A 56 -9.74 -6.06 13.77
N GLU A 57 -8.51 -6.46 13.41
CA GLU A 57 -7.31 -5.64 13.54
C GLU A 57 -7.33 -4.44 12.58
N ILE A 58 -7.70 -4.64 11.30
CA ILE A 58 -7.89 -3.55 10.35
C ILE A 58 -8.90 -2.52 10.89
N LEU A 59 -10.04 -2.98 11.37
CA LEU A 59 -11.09 -2.12 11.96
C LEU A 59 -10.62 -1.44 13.25
N ARG A 60 -9.71 -2.06 14.01
CA ARG A 60 -9.08 -1.43 15.18
C ARG A 60 -8.15 -0.30 14.77
N ASN A 61 -7.34 -0.49 13.74
CA ASN A 61 -6.39 0.51 13.23
C ASN A 61 -7.11 1.67 12.52
N LEU A 62 -8.31 1.42 11.99
CA LEU A 62 -9.24 2.46 11.52
C LEU A 62 -10.06 3.11 12.65
N GLY A 63 -9.92 2.70 13.91
CA GLY A 63 -10.66 3.25 15.04
C GLY A 63 -12.14 2.84 15.14
N LEU A 64 -12.60 1.90 14.31
CA LEU A 64 -14.00 1.50 14.19
C LEU A 64 -14.40 0.37 15.15
N LYS A 65 -13.43 -0.46 15.58
CA LYS A 65 -13.68 -1.64 16.43
C LYS A 65 -14.53 -1.32 17.66
N ARG A 66 -14.27 -0.21 18.37
CA ARG A 66 -15.00 0.15 19.59
C ARG A 66 -16.49 0.35 19.33
N GLN A 67 -16.84 1.05 18.24
CA GLN A 67 -18.22 1.34 17.87
C GLN A 67 -18.94 0.05 17.43
N ILE A 68 -18.26 -0.83 16.70
CA ILE A 68 -18.80 -2.15 16.32
C ILE A 68 -19.07 -3.02 17.56
N MET A 69 -18.13 -3.05 18.51
CA MET A 69 -18.28 -3.83 19.75
C MET A 69 -19.40 -3.30 20.66
N ALA A 70 -19.79 -2.03 20.52
CA ALA A 70 -20.90 -1.44 21.27
C ALA A 70 -22.26 -2.08 20.92
N TYR A 71 -22.39 -2.67 19.73
CA TYR A 71 -23.57 -3.46 19.33
C TYR A 71 -23.63 -4.86 19.96
N LYS A 72 -22.68 -5.20 20.85
CA LYS A 72 -22.60 -6.51 21.53
C LYS A 72 -22.64 -7.68 20.53
N PRO A 73 -21.69 -7.72 19.57
CA PRO A 73 -21.63 -8.79 18.58
C PRO A 73 -21.43 -10.15 19.26
N ALA A 74 -21.94 -11.21 18.65
CA ALA A 74 -21.59 -12.56 19.06
C ALA A 74 -20.10 -12.82 18.77
N LYS A 75 -19.42 -13.53 19.66
CA LYS A 75 -17.99 -13.86 19.54
C LYS A 75 -17.82 -15.36 19.50
N VAL A 76 -17.35 -15.87 18.37
CA VAL A 76 -17.14 -17.30 18.17
C VAL A 76 -15.70 -17.64 18.49
N TYR A 77 -15.50 -18.26 19.65
CA TYR A 77 -14.20 -18.81 20.08
C TYR A 77 -14.03 -20.26 19.68
N ASP A 78 -15.14 -21.01 19.54
CA ASP A 78 -15.15 -22.44 19.28
C ASP A 78 -16.20 -22.81 18.24
N VAL A 79 -15.96 -23.90 17.51
CA VAL A 79 -16.82 -24.43 16.45
C VAL A 79 -17.12 -25.88 16.77
N ALA A 80 -18.39 -26.19 17.00
CA ALA A 80 -18.84 -27.55 17.24
C ALA A 80 -19.17 -28.29 15.94
N PHE A 81 -18.87 -29.58 15.91
CA PHE A 81 -19.16 -30.47 14.77
C PHE A 81 -20.13 -31.54 15.22
N TRP A 82 -21.17 -31.72 14.41
CA TRP A 82 -22.24 -32.69 14.65
C TRP A 82 -22.41 -33.56 13.42
N ASP A 83 -22.49 -34.86 13.64
CA ASP A 83 -22.64 -35.87 12.59
C ASP A 83 -23.75 -36.86 12.96
N PRO A 84 -24.23 -37.69 12.01
CA PRO A 84 -25.14 -38.77 12.30
C PRO A 84 -24.53 -39.76 13.31
N LEU A 85 -25.38 -40.27 14.21
CA LEU A 85 -25.01 -41.36 15.13
C LEU A 85 -24.56 -42.60 14.33
N PRO A 86 -23.44 -43.26 14.71
CA PRO A 86 -22.96 -44.46 14.02
C PRO A 86 -23.98 -45.61 13.98
N GLU A 87 -24.74 -45.78 15.07
CA GLU A 87 -25.79 -46.78 15.21
C GLU A 87 -27.02 -46.13 15.87
N GLY A 88 -27.94 -45.57 15.08
CA GLY A 88 -29.15 -44.93 15.59
C GLY A 88 -29.77 -43.93 14.61
N LYS A 89 -30.83 -43.24 15.06
CA LYS A 89 -31.41 -42.09 14.34
C LYS A 89 -31.11 -40.82 15.11
N GLY A 90 -30.54 -39.83 14.44
CA GLY A 90 -30.26 -38.51 15.00
C GLY A 90 -28.78 -38.12 14.91
N ILE A 91 -28.45 -36.98 15.50
CA ILE A 91 -27.11 -36.38 15.46
C ILE A 91 -26.46 -36.34 16.86
N ASN A 92 -25.14 -36.44 16.92
CA ASN A 92 -24.35 -36.22 18.14
C ASN A 92 -23.14 -35.30 17.87
N ARG A 93 -22.67 -34.62 18.92
CA ARG A 93 -21.45 -33.82 18.84
C ARG A 93 -20.25 -34.77 18.72
N THR A 94 -19.52 -34.67 17.62
CA THR A 94 -18.31 -35.47 17.36
C THR A 94 -17.04 -34.79 17.84
N GLY A 95 -17.07 -33.46 17.98
CA GLY A 95 -15.96 -32.68 18.51
C GLY A 95 -16.25 -31.19 18.51
N SER A 96 -15.31 -30.42 19.03
CA SER A 96 -15.32 -28.97 19.00
C SER A 96 -13.90 -28.45 18.83
N TRP A 97 -13.76 -27.28 18.21
CA TRP A 97 -12.45 -26.74 17.82
C TRP A 97 -12.38 -25.24 17.98
N PRO A 98 -11.22 -24.69 18.39
CA PRO A 98 -11.02 -23.25 18.40
C PRO A 98 -11.25 -22.65 17.01
N SER A 99 -12.13 -21.65 16.93
CA SER A 99 -12.37 -20.89 15.70
C SER A 99 -11.11 -20.18 15.21
N CYS A 100 -10.21 -19.84 16.15
CA CYS A 100 -8.86 -19.36 15.87
C CYS A 100 -7.87 -20.15 16.73
N PRO A 101 -7.14 -21.13 16.15
CA PRO A 101 -6.18 -21.93 16.89
C PRO A 101 -5.05 -21.12 17.51
N ARG A 102 -4.49 -21.61 18.62
CA ARG A 102 -3.45 -20.90 19.40
C ARG A 102 -2.15 -20.65 18.63
N PHE A 103 -1.84 -21.42 17.60
CA PHE A 103 -0.64 -21.18 16.78
C PHE A 103 -0.75 -19.88 15.96
N ILE A 104 -1.97 -19.40 15.66
CA ILE A 104 -2.17 -18.11 15.01
C ILE A 104 -1.96 -17.02 16.06
N ASP A 105 -1.02 -16.13 15.79
CA ASP A 105 -0.75 -15.01 16.67
C ASP A 105 -1.66 -13.84 16.38
N THR A 106 -2.70 -13.70 17.20
CA THR A 106 -3.68 -12.61 17.07
C THR A 106 -4.15 -12.13 18.44
N ARG A 107 -4.47 -10.83 18.51
CA ARG A 107 -5.11 -10.20 19.68
C ARG A 107 -6.60 -10.54 19.79
N TYR A 108 -7.21 -11.00 18.70
CA TYR A 108 -8.64 -11.22 18.59
C TYR A 108 -8.91 -12.68 18.18
N PRO A 109 -8.73 -13.65 19.09
CA PRO A 109 -8.82 -15.08 18.79
C PRO A 109 -10.28 -15.56 18.68
N PHE A 110 -11.12 -14.81 17.97
CA PHE A 110 -12.53 -15.09 17.74
C PHE A 110 -13.02 -14.45 16.45
N THR A 111 -14.02 -15.05 15.82
CA THR A 111 -14.79 -14.39 14.75
C THR A 111 -15.88 -13.52 15.39
N THR A 112 -15.98 -12.26 14.97
CA THR A 112 -17.02 -11.33 15.44
C THR A 112 -18.22 -11.40 14.49
N LEU A 113 -19.41 -11.63 15.02
CA LEU A 113 -20.65 -11.78 14.25
C LEU A 113 -21.64 -10.66 14.59
N VAL A 114 -21.99 -9.85 13.59
CA VAL A 114 -22.93 -8.73 13.74
C VAL A 114 -23.58 -8.37 12.42
N HIS A 115 -24.80 -7.86 12.48
CA HIS A 115 -25.53 -7.42 11.29
C HIS A 115 -24.72 -6.43 10.43
N GLN A 116 -24.60 -6.72 9.12
CA GLN A 116 -23.89 -5.87 8.16
C GLN A 116 -24.34 -4.40 8.19
N GLY A 117 -25.64 -4.13 8.33
CA GLY A 117 -26.14 -2.76 8.40
C GLY A 117 -25.63 -1.97 9.61
N LYS A 118 -25.34 -2.65 10.74
CA LYS A 118 -24.73 -2.02 11.93
C LYS A 118 -23.26 -1.68 11.67
N ILE A 119 -22.54 -2.53 10.92
CA ILE A 119 -21.17 -2.26 10.46
C ILE A 119 -21.18 -1.07 9.49
N GLU A 120 -22.02 -1.11 8.45
CA GLU A 120 -22.14 -0.05 7.44
C GLU A 120 -22.44 1.31 8.09
N ARG A 121 -23.32 1.35 9.10
CA ARG A 121 -23.63 2.57 9.86
C ARG A 121 -22.38 3.20 10.48
N VAL A 122 -21.55 2.40 11.14
CA VAL A 122 -20.28 2.86 11.74
C VAL A 122 -19.36 3.49 10.69
N PHE A 123 -19.26 2.89 9.50
CA PHE A 123 -18.48 3.48 8.41
C PHE A 123 -19.10 4.77 7.90
N ILE A 124 -20.41 4.79 7.65
CA ILE A 124 -21.13 5.96 7.13
C ILE A 124 -20.95 7.15 8.07
N ASP A 125 -21.14 6.97 9.38
CA ASP A 125 -21.02 8.04 10.36
C ASP A 125 -19.60 8.63 10.37
N GLU A 126 -18.56 7.82 10.15
CA GLU A 126 -17.17 8.27 10.09
C GLU A 126 -16.78 8.89 8.75
N ILE A 127 -17.38 8.44 7.64
CA ILE A 127 -17.24 9.07 6.31
C ILE A 127 -17.85 10.48 6.34
N GLU A 128 -19.03 10.64 6.95
CA GLU A 128 -19.71 11.92 7.11
C GLU A 128 -18.90 12.89 7.98
N LYS A 129 -18.31 12.41 9.09
CA LYS A 129 -17.38 13.22 9.91
C LYS A 129 -16.13 13.65 9.14
N ALA A 130 -15.68 12.85 8.18
CA ALA A 130 -14.58 13.19 7.29
C ALA A 130 -15.00 14.11 6.12
N GLY A 131 -16.25 14.57 6.07
CA GLY A 131 -16.74 15.55 5.09
C GLY A 131 -17.21 14.97 3.76
N THR A 132 -17.38 13.64 3.65
CA THR A 132 -17.92 12.99 2.46
C THR A 132 -19.30 12.43 2.74
N ARG A 133 -20.20 12.45 1.75
CA ARG A 133 -21.53 11.84 1.85
C ARG A 133 -21.67 10.76 0.79
N ILE A 134 -22.34 9.67 1.15
CA ILE A 134 -22.74 8.65 0.17
C ILE A 134 -24.10 9.02 -0.41
N GLU A 135 -24.12 9.33 -1.70
CA GLU A 135 -25.32 9.73 -2.44
C GLU A 135 -26.15 8.52 -2.89
N ARG A 136 -27.45 8.57 -2.59
CA ARG A 136 -28.43 7.51 -2.86
C ARG A 136 -29.78 8.13 -3.24
N PRO A 137 -30.59 7.47 -4.08
CA PRO A 137 -30.26 6.32 -4.93
C PRO A 137 -29.65 6.80 -6.26
N TRP A 138 -28.36 6.53 -6.48
CA TRP A 138 -27.63 6.95 -7.69
C TRP A 138 -26.95 5.76 -8.36
N THR A 139 -26.94 5.74 -9.69
CA THR A 139 -26.25 4.72 -10.48
C THR A 139 -25.33 5.34 -11.51
N ILE A 140 -24.28 4.60 -11.89
CA ILE A 140 -23.49 4.92 -13.07
C ILE A 140 -24.25 4.49 -14.34
N ILE A 141 -24.13 5.29 -15.41
CA ILE A 141 -24.73 4.96 -16.72
C ILE A 141 -23.73 5.02 -17.88
N ALA A 142 -22.59 5.69 -17.69
CA ALA A 142 -21.48 5.69 -18.64
C ALA A 142 -20.19 6.17 -17.97
N PHE A 143 -19.05 5.76 -18.50
CA PHE A 143 -17.75 6.37 -18.21
C PHE A 143 -16.86 6.30 -19.44
N LYS A 144 -15.88 7.21 -19.51
CA LYS A 144 -14.85 7.20 -20.55
C LYS A 144 -13.56 7.79 -19.99
N ASN A 145 -12.46 7.06 -20.15
CA ASN A 145 -11.12 7.62 -20.00
C ASN A 145 -10.77 8.30 -21.34
N ASP A 146 -11.03 9.61 -21.44
CA ASP A 146 -10.88 10.37 -22.68
C ASP A 146 -9.56 11.15 -22.77
N GLY A 147 -8.83 11.28 -21.65
CA GLY A 147 -7.57 12.00 -21.57
C GLY A 147 -7.68 13.51 -21.87
N VAL A 148 -8.89 14.05 -21.98
CA VAL A 148 -9.12 15.46 -22.37
C VAL A 148 -8.63 16.41 -21.28
N ASP A 149 -8.86 16.07 -20.01
CA ASP A 149 -8.25 16.75 -18.87
C ASP A 149 -7.05 15.90 -18.38
N LYS A 150 -5.84 16.46 -18.45
CA LYS A 150 -4.61 15.76 -18.07
C LYS A 150 -4.60 15.30 -16.62
N ASN A 151 -5.25 16.07 -15.73
CA ASN A 151 -5.30 15.77 -14.30
C ASN A 151 -6.51 14.89 -13.97
N TYR A 152 -7.66 15.10 -14.63
CA TYR A 152 -8.91 14.36 -14.40
C TYR A 152 -9.40 13.68 -15.69
N PRO A 153 -8.68 12.66 -16.20
CA PRO A 153 -8.88 12.12 -17.54
C PRO A 153 -10.13 11.25 -17.68
N VAL A 154 -10.76 10.84 -16.56
CA VAL A 154 -11.95 9.98 -16.57
C VAL A 154 -13.20 10.84 -16.43
N GLN A 155 -14.08 10.80 -17.43
CA GLN A 155 -15.43 11.36 -17.36
C GLN A 155 -16.41 10.28 -16.92
N VAL A 156 -17.28 10.58 -15.96
CA VAL A 156 -18.29 9.65 -15.42
C VAL A 156 -19.67 10.28 -15.47
N SER A 157 -20.64 9.57 -16.01
CA SER A 157 -22.05 9.96 -16.05
C SER A 157 -22.85 9.18 -15.01
N LEU A 158 -23.47 9.92 -14.10
CA LEU A 158 -24.23 9.41 -12.96
C LEU A 158 -25.69 9.79 -13.15
N LYS A 159 -26.60 8.92 -12.69
CA LYS A 159 -28.05 9.13 -12.78
C LYS A 159 -28.71 8.91 -11.43
N SER A 160 -29.47 9.89 -10.98
CA SER A 160 -30.37 9.77 -9.84
C SER A 160 -31.55 8.89 -10.23
N ILE A 161 -31.83 7.82 -9.48
CA ILE A 161 -32.86 6.84 -9.82
C ILE A 161 -34.26 7.39 -9.54
N ASP A 162 -34.39 8.23 -8.52
CA ASP A 162 -35.63 8.87 -8.09
C ASP A 162 -36.05 10.05 -8.98
N THR A 163 -35.11 10.95 -9.29
CA THR A 163 -35.39 12.20 -10.04
C THR A 163 -35.08 12.10 -11.53
N ASN A 164 -34.39 11.04 -11.97
CA ASN A 164 -33.83 10.89 -13.33
C ASN A 164 -32.84 12.00 -13.74
N VAL A 165 -32.38 12.84 -12.82
CA VAL A 165 -31.31 13.82 -13.08
C VAL A 165 -30.04 13.09 -13.47
N ILE A 166 -29.37 13.59 -14.52
CA ILE A 166 -28.06 13.09 -14.97
C ILE A 166 -27.00 14.14 -14.64
N GLU A 167 -25.94 13.69 -13.98
CA GLU A 167 -24.77 14.49 -13.64
C GLU A 167 -23.55 13.91 -14.38
N THR A 168 -22.69 14.78 -14.89
CA THR A 168 -21.41 14.37 -15.48
C THR A 168 -20.27 15.02 -14.73
N VAL A 169 -19.38 14.19 -14.19
CA VAL A 169 -18.22 14.61 -13.39
C VAL A 169 -16.93 14.16 -14.06
N ARG A 170 -15.80 14.79 -13.69
CA ARG A 170 -14.46 14.33 -14.04
C ARG A 170 -13.72 13.84 -12.80
N THR A 171 -12.93 12.79 -12.97
CA THR A 171 -12.19 12.17 -11.88
C THR A 171 -10.80 11.70 -12.31
N LYS A 172 -9.89 11.58 -11.34
CA LYS A 172 -8.60 10.92 -11.57
C LYS A 172 -8.77 9.41 -11.62
N TYR A 173 -9.65 8.88 -10.77
CA TYR A 173 -9.90 7.45 -10.64
C TYR A 173 -11.39 7.11 -10.56
N LEU A 174 -11.78 5.98 -11.14
CA LEU A 174 -13.09 5.36 -10.99
C LEU A 174 -12.91 4.01 -10.31
N PHE A 175 -13.62 3.76 -9.22
CA PHE A 175 -13.59 2.48 -8.52
C PHE A 175 -14.99 1.85 -8.47
N SER A 176 -15.13 0.63 -9.00
CA SER A 176 -16.34 -0.16 -8.93
C SER A 176 -16.34 -1.12 -7.75
N GLY A 177 -17.26 -0.86 -6.81
CA GLY A 177 -17.69 -1.74 -5.73
C GLY A 177 -19.14 -2.21 -5.90
N GLU A 178 -19.66 -2.26 -7.13
CA GLU A 178 -21.06 -2.58 -7.47
C GLU A 178 -21.47 -4.03 -7.16
N GLY A 179 -20.49 -4.91 -6.93
CA GLY A 179 -20.69 -6.32 -6.66
C GLY A 179 -20.88 -7.16 -7.92
N ALA A 180 -21.50 -8.34 -7.78
CA ALA A 180 -21.51 -9.38 -8.81
C ALA A 180 -22.09 -8.95 -10.18
N ARG A 181 -22.94 -7.92 -10.23
CA ARG A 181 -23.55 -7.38 -11.47
C ARG A 181 -23.00 -5.98 -11.81
N SER A 182 -21.66 -5.84 -11.78
CA SER A 182 -21.02 -4.55 -12.04
C SER A 182 -21.21 -4.11 -13.50
N PHE A 183 -21.82 -2.94 -13.67
CA PHE A 183 -21.91 -2.24 -14.95
C PHE A 183 -20.52 -1.88 -15.48
N VAL A 184 -19.62 -1.41 -14.60
CA VAL A 184 -18.24 -1.07 -14.99
C VAL A 184 -17.52 -2.26 -15.59
N ARG A 185 -17.62 -3.43 -14.95
CA ARG A 185 -17.00 -4.67 -15.46
C ARG A 185 -17.55 -5.05 -16.84
N GLU A 186 -18.87 -5.00 -16.99
CA GLU A 186 -19.55 -5.34 -18.25
C GLU A 186 -19.14 -4.39 -19.38
N GLN A 187 -19.09 -3.08 -19.12
CA GLN A 187 -18.66 -2.08 -20.10
C GLN A 187 -17.19 -2.24 -20.51
N LEU A 188 -16.31 -2.67 -19.59
CA LEU A 188 -14.92 -2.97 -19.90
C LEU A 188 -14.75 -4.31 -20.65
N GLY A 189 -15.82 -5.09 -20.82
CA GLY A 189 -15.76 -6.41 -21.47
C GLY A 189 -14.98 -7.46 -20.67
N ILE A 190 -14.76 -7.23 -19.38
CA ILE A 190 -13.95 -8.13 -18.52
C ILE A 190 -14.80 -9.32 -18.10
N LYS A 191 -14.32 -10.53 -18.40
CA LYS A 191 -15.05 -11.79 -18.13
C LYS A 191 -14.81 -12.29 -16.71
N ILE A 192 -15.77 -13.05 -16.19
CA ILE A 192 -15.62 -13.85 -14.96
C ILE A 192 -15.42 -15.31 -15.35
N HIS A 193 -14.36 -15.92 -14.84
CA HIS A 193 -14.13 -17.36 -14.89
C HIS A 193 -14.76 -18.03 -13.67
N HIS A 194 -15.74 -18.87 -13.92
CA HIS A 194 -16.38 -19.68 -12.88
C HIS A 194 -15.65 -21.02 -12.73
N LYS A 195 -15.37 -21.44 -11.49
CA LYS A 195 -14.79 -22.75 -11.18
C LYS A 195 -15.90 -23.72 -10.77
N ASP A 196 -16.16 -24.71 -11.63
CA ASP A 196 -17.11 -25.83 -11.58
C ASP A 196 -18.57 -25.60 -11.08
N PRO A 197 -19.56 -26.21 -11.73
CA PRO A 197 -20.99 -25.91 -11.55
C PRO A 197 -21.67 -26.71 -10.42
N ILE A 198 -20.97 -27.13 -9.35
CA ILE A 198 -21.67 -27.83 -8.24
C ILE A 198 -22.61 -26.83 -7.55
N SER A 199 -23.87 -26.91 -7.94
CA SER A 199 -24.92 -26.00 -7.49
C SER A 199 -25.50 -26.52 -6.19
N TYR A 200 -24.86 -26.17 -5.08
CA TYR A 200 -25.53 -26.25 -3.78
C TYR A 200 -26.48 -25.05 -3.64
N VAL A 201 -27.74 -25.33 -3.34
CA VAL A 201 -28.74 -24.33 -2.99
C VAL A 201 -28.87 -24.29 -1.47
N TRP A 202 -28.56 -23.14 -0.89
CA TRP A 202 -28.66 -22.92 0.55
C TRP A 202 -29.78 -21.91 0.84
N GLY A 203 -30.66 -22.27 1.76
CA GLY A 203 -31.54 -21.33 2.44
C GLY A 203 -30.79 -20.70 3.60
N VAL A 204 -30.90 -19.39 3.78
CA VAL A 204 -30.33 -18.66 4.91
C VAL A 204 -31.47 -17.99 5.64
N MET A 205 -31.58 -18.20 6.95
CA MET A 205 -32.60 -17.59 7.78
C MET A 205 -31.97 -16.94 9.01
N ASP A 206 -32.34 -15.69 9.26
CA ASP A 206 -32.03 -14.95 10.48
C ASP A 206 -33.29 -14.87 11.33
N GLY A 207 -33.20 -15.31 12.59
CA GLY A 207 -34.34 -15.27 13.49
C GLY A 207 -33.99 -15.67 14.90
N VAL A 208 -34.97 -15.54 15.79
CA VAL A 208 -34.89 -16.07 17.16
C VAL A 208 -35.60 -17.40 17.17
N VAL A 209 -34.94 -18.42 17.68
CA VAL A 209 -35.46 -19.79 17.70
C VAL A 209 -35.61 -20.29 19.13
N ARG A 210 -36.61 -21.15 19.35
CA ARG A 210 -36.81 -21.95 20.55
C ARG A 210 -36.40 -23.38 20.23
N THR A 211 -35.38 -23.88 20.91
CA THR A 211 -34.83 -25.21 20.66
C THR A 211 -34.24 -25.80 21.93
N ASN A 212 -34.20 -27.13 22.01
CA ASN A 212 -33.43 -27.86 23.00
C ASN A 212 -32.07 -28.35 22.45
N PHE A 213 -31.69 -27.91 21.24
CA PHE A 213 -30.37 -28.17 20.68
C PHE A 213 -29.31 -27.44 21.51
N PRO A 214 -28.34 -28.15 22.13
CA PRO A 214 -27.47 -27.57 23.15
C PRO A 214 -26.48 -26.53 22.60
N ASP A 215 -26.19 -26.55 21.29
CA ASP A 215 -25.18 -25.66 20.68
C ASP A 215 -25.78 -24.58 19.78
N ILE A 216 -27.05 -24.21 19.96
CA ILE A 216 -27.69 -23.21 19.09
C ILE A 216 -26.99 -21.84 19.15
N GLU A 217 -26.33 -21.53 20.27
CA GLU A 217 -25.55 -20.31 20.48
C GLU A 217 -24.05 -20.46 20.13
N THR A 218 -23.63 -21.64 19.66
CA THR A 218 -22.26 -21.91 19.22
C THR A 218 -22.24 -22.00 17.69
N LYS A 219 -21.11 -21.62 17.06
CA LYS A 219 -20.96 -21.88 15.63
C LYS A 219 -20.91 -23.39 15.42
N CYS A 220 -21.79 -23.93 14.58
CA CYS A 220 -21.83 -25.38 14.35
C CYS A 220 -21.83 -25.72 12.87
N THR A 221 -21.16 -26.80 12.53
CA THR A 221 -21.40 -27.53 11.27
C THR A 221 -22.09 -28.83 11.60
N ILE A 222 -23.29 -29.03 11.05
CA ILE A 222 -24.16 -30.16 11.34
C ILE A 222 -24.38 -30.94 10.05
N HIS A 223 -24.10 -32.24 10.08
CA HIS A 223 -24.43 -33.19 9.04
C HIS A 223 -25.48 -34.17 9.56
N SER A 224 -26.50 -34.44 8.74
CA SER A 224 -27.53 -35.44 9.00
C SER A 224 -27.86 -36.19 7.71
N ASP A 225 -28.60 -37.29 7.81
CA ASP A 225 -29.14 -38.00 6.64
C ASP A 225 -30.13 -37.15 5.83
N ALA A 226 -30.70 -36.11 6.44
CA ALA A 226 -31.65 -35.18 5.80
C ALA A 226 -30.96 -33.97 5.15
N GLY A 227 -29.63 -33.83 5.28
CA GLY A 227 -28.85 -32.70 4.79
C GLY A 227 -28.01 -32.02 5.87
N SER A 228 -27.41 -30.89 5.52
CA SER A 228 -26.52 -30.12 6.41
C SER A 228 -27.09 -28.78 6.86
N ILE A 229 -26.74 -28.37 8.08
CA ILE A 229 -26.97 -27.03 8.61
C ILE A 229 -25.64 -26.42 9.08
N MET A 230 -25.45 -25.13 8.86
CA MET A 230 -24.46 -24.34 9.59
C MET A 230 -25.17 -23.32 10.49
N VAL A 231 -24.90 -23.40 11.79
CA VAL A 231 -25.42 -22.49 12.82
C VAL A 231 -24.41 -21.37 13.03
N ILE A 232 -24.88 -20.13 12.94
CA ILE A 232 -24.09 -18.92 13.14
C ILE A 232 -24.78 -18.09 14.24
N PRO A 233 -24.22 -18.02 15.46
CA PRO A 233 -24.81 -17.20 16.52
C PRO A 233 -24.71 -15.71 16.18
N ARG A 234 -25.75 -14.95 16.45
CA ARG A 234 -25.82 -13.52 16.14
C ARG A 234 -26.11 -12.71 17.40
N GLU A 235 -26.00 -11.40 17.26
CA GLU A 235 -26.34 -10.49 18.34
C GLU A 235 -27.84 -10.53 18.70
N ASP A 236 -28.22 -9.97 19.84
CA ASP A 236 -29.63 -9.85 20.26
C ASP A 236 -30.39 -11.21 20.34
N ASN A 237 -29.68 -12.27 20.74
CA ASN A 237 -30.15 -13.67 20.82
C ASN A 237 -30.66 -14.25 19.50
N MET A 238 -30.27 -13.64 18.38
CA MET A 238 -30.60 -14.12 17.05
C MET A 238 -29.64 -15.24 16.65
N VAL A 239 -30.08 -16.12 15.75
CA VAL A 239 -29.23 -17.08 15.06
C VAL A 239 -29.45 -16.98 13.56
N ARG A 240 -28.38 -17.20 12.81
CA ARG A 240 -28.41 -17.41 11.38
C ARG A 240 -28.23 -18.89 11.09
N LEU A 241 -29.18 -19.47 10.36
CA LEU A 241 -29.15 -20.86 9.93
C LEU A 241 -28.95 -20.91 8.43
N TYR A 242 -27.83 -21.48 7.99
CA TYR A 242 -27.62 -21.92 6.62
C TYR A 242 -28.11 -23.35 6.50
N VAL A 243 -29.14 -23.59 5.71
CA VAL A 243 -29.81 -24.88 5.55
C VAL A 243 -29.62 -25.36 4.12
N GLN A 244 -29.08 -26.56 3.94
CA GLN A 244 -28.96 -27.17 2.63
C GLN A 244 -30.34 -27.59 2.11
N ILE A 245 -30.76 -27.02 0.97
CA ILE A 245 -32.06 -27.30 0.35
C ILE A 245 -31.94 -28.30 -0.80
N ALA A 246 -30.90 -28.15 -1.62
CA ALA A 246 -30.64 -29.05 -2.73
C ALA A 246 -29.14 -29.11 -3.04
N SER A 247 -28.71 -30.25 -3.57
CA SER A 247 -27.40 -30.43 -4.19
C SER A 247 -27.58 -31.27 -5.45
N SER A 248 -27.08 -30.79 -6.58
CA SER A 248 -27.05 -31.55 -7.82
C SER A 248 -25.72 -31.38 -8.52
N SER A 249 -25.24 -32.46 -9.14
CA SER A 249 -24.13 -32.47 -10.09
C SER A 249 -24.59 -32.44 -11.55
N ASP A 250 -25.90 -32.37 -11.77
CA ASP A 250 -26.51 -32.30 -13.11
C ASP A 250 -26.26 -30.92 -13.74
N PRO A 251 -25.62 -30.83 -14.93
CA PRO A 251 -25.38 -29.57 -15.65
C PRO A 251 -26.67 -28.80 -15.98
N ASP A 252 -27.81 -29.48 -16.11
CA ASP A 252 -29.11 -28.88 -16.42
C ASP A 252 -29.92 -28.54 -15.17
N PHE A 253 -29.37 -28.79 -13.97
CA PHE A 253 -30.03 -28.45 -12.71
C PHE A 253 -30.26 -26.95 -12.63
N ASN A 254 -31.52 -26.53 -12.49
CA ASN A 254 -31.85 -25.11 -12.31
C ASN A 254 -31.47 -24.66 -10.88
N PRO A 255 -30.38 -23.89 -10.70
CA PRO A 255 -29.90 -23.47 -9.39
C PRO A 255 -30.78 -22.36 -8.79
N ARG A 256 -31.76 -21.85 -9.55
CA ARG A 256 -32.77 -20.88 -9.10
C ARG A 256 -33.99 -21.55 -8.46
N LYS A 257 -33.92 -22.84 -8.12
CA LYS A 257 -34.97 -23.47 -7.30
C LYS A 257 -35.07 -22.71 -5.98
N THR A 258 -36.10 -21.88 -5.88
CA THR A 258 -36.40 -21.13 -4.67
C THR A 258 -37.14 -22.07 -3.72
N ALA A 259 -36.93 -21.87 -2.42
CA ALA A 259 -37.71 -22.50 -1.37
C ALA A 259 -38.40 -21.39 -0.58
N THR A 260 -39.63 -21.65 -0.18
CA THR A 260 -40.39 -20.82 0.77
C THR A 260 -39.72 -20.84 2.15
N ALA A 261 -40.02 -19.86 3.00
CA ALA A 261 -39.48 -19.82 4.35
C ALA A 261 -39.86 -21.10 5.13
N GLU A 262 -41.10 -21.55 4.96
CA GLU A 262 -41.67 -22.73 5.59
C GLU A 262 -40.93 -24.01 5.15
N GLU A 263 -40.61 -24.16 3.87
CA GLU A 263 -39.82 -25.30 3.37
C GLU A 263 -38.40 -25.33 3.94
N VAL A 264 -37.76 -24.17 4.09
CA VAL A 264 -36.44 -24.06 4.73
C VAL A 264 -36.53 -24.44 6.21
N GLN A 265 -37.56 -23.97 6.92
CA GLN A 265 -37.81 -24.32 8.33
C GLN A 265 -38.06 -25.81 8.52
N GLU A 266 -38.91 -26.42 7.69
CA GLU A 266 -39.22 -27.85 7.75
C GLU A 266 -37.99 -28.71 7.44
N THR A 267 -37.15 -28.28 6.50
CA THR A 267 -35.87 -28.95 6.22
C THR A 267 -34.94 -28.86 7.41
N ALA A 268 -34.83 -27.69 8.03
CA ALA A 268 -34.00 -27.50 9.21
C ALA A 268 -34.46 -28.35 10.42
N LYS A 269 -35.78 -28.42 10.65
CA LYS A 269 -36.39 -29.30 11.67
C LYS A 269 -36.05 -30.77 11.44
N LYS A 270 -36.04 -31.23 10.18
CA LYS A 270 -35.66 -32.60 9.82
C LYS A 270 -34.18 -32.89 10.12
N ILE A 271 -33.29 -31.96 9.77
CA ILE A 271 -31.84 -32.09 9.97
C ILE A 271 -31.47 -32.11 11.45
N LEU A 272 -32.12 -31.30 12.29
CA LEU A 272 -31.82 -31.20 13.72
C LEU A 272 -32.39 -32.34 14.59
N LYS A 273 -33.13 -33.31 14.04
CA LYS A 273 -33.66 -34.41 14.85
C LYS A 273 -32.53 -35.13 15.63
N PRO A 274 -32.74 -35.46 16.92
CA PRO A 274 -34.01 -35.46 17.66
C PRO A 274 -34.37 -34.14 18.36
N TYR A 275 -33.60 -33.07 18.16
CA TYR A 275 -33.83 -31.79 18.81
C TYR A 275 -35.01 -31.03 18.18
N THR A 276 -35.76 -30.30 19.00
CA THR A 276 -36.88 -29.46 18.57
C THR A 276 -36.34 -28.13 18.04
N LEU A 277 -36.94 -27.55 16.99
CA LEU A 277 -36.57 -26.22 16.50
C LEU A 277 -37.85 -25.50 16.06
N GLU A 278 -38.18 -24.39 16.70
CA GLU A 278 -39.30 -23.53 16.33
C GLU A 278 -38.83 -22.08 16.24
N TRP A 279 -39.36 -21.30 15.29
CA TRP A 279 -39.03 -19.88 15.16
C TRP A 279 -40.00 -19.05 15.98
N ASP A 280 -39.46 -18.22 16.88
CA ASP A 280 -40.22 -17.18 17.56
C ASP A 280 -40.46 -15.99 16.62
N ARG A 281 -39.42 -15.63 15.85
CA ARG A 281 -39.49 -14.65 14.78
C ARG A 281 -38.49 -14.94 13.67
N VAL A 282 -38.85 -14.56 12.45
CA VAL A 282 -37.95 -14.53 11.28
C VAL A 282 -37.74 -13.07 10.90
N GLU A 283 -36.51 -12.60 11.01
CA GLU A 283 -36.13 -11.24 10.63
C GLU A 283 -35.87 -11.15 9.13
N TRP A 284 -35.25 -12.19 8.58
CA TRP A 284 -34.88 -12.24 7.17
C TRP A 284 -34.67 -13.68 6.71
N TYR A 285 -34.98 -13.95 5.44
CA TYR A 285 -34.52 -15.16 4.78
C TYR A 285 -34.22 -14.94 3.31
N SER A 286 -33.37 -15.80 2.74
CA SER A 286 -33.09 -15.84 1.31
C SER A 286 -32.63 -17.22 0.89
N VAL A 287 -32.85 -17.57 -0.38
CA VAL A 287 -32.34 -18.79 -0.99
C VAL A 287 -31.45 -18.40 -2.15
N TYR A 288 -30.20 -18.86 -2.16
CA TYR A 288 -29.30 -18.56 -3.27
C TYR A 288 -28.39 -19.73 -3.61
N PRO A 289 -28.04 -19.88 -4.90
CA PRO A 289 -27.04 -20.83 -5.32
C PRO A 289 -25.64 -20.32 -4.97
N ILE A 290 -24.76 -21.23 -4.57
CA ILE A 290 -23.35 -20.91 -4.35
C ILE A 290 -22.63 -20.95 -5.69
N GLY A 291 -22.16 -19.80 -6.14
CA GLY A 291 -21.28 -19.67 -7.30
C GLY A 291 -19.90 -19.18 -6.86
N GLN A 292 -18.86 -19.75 -7.46
CA GLN A 292 -17.49 -19.29 -7.33
C GLN A 292 -17.06 -18.66 -8.64
N GLY A 293 -16.41 -17.49 -8.58
CA GLY A 293 -15.98 -16.80 -9.79
C GLY A 293 -14.87 -15.81 -9.53
N ILE A 294 -14.00 -15.63 -10.53
CA ILE A 294 -12.96 -14.60 -10.52
C ILE A 294 -12.92 -13.85 -11.83
N SER A 295 -12.77 -12.54 -11.75
CA SER A 295 -12.58 -11.64 -12.88
C SER A 295 -11.21 -11.85 -13.51
N GLU A 296 -11.16 -11.81 -14.85
CA GLU A 296 -9.92 -11.92 -15.63
C GLU A 296 -8.94 -10.80 -15.29
N ARG A 297 -9.45 -9.58 -15.09
CA ARG A 297 -8.70 -8.36 -14.76
C ARG A 297 -9.45 -7.54 -13.70
N TYR A 298 -8.72 -6.77 -12.92
CA TYR A 298 -9.26 -5.85 -11.92
C TYR A 298 -9.14 -4.40 -12.38
N THR A 299 -8.30 -4.15 -13.39
CA THR A 299 -8.11 -2.86 -14.08
C THR A 299 -7.54 -3.10 -15.49
N LEU A 300 -7.80 -2.17 -16.42
CA LEU A 300 -7.19 -2.17 -17.76
C LEU A 300 -6.14 -1.07 -17.95
N ASP A 301 -6.25 0.04 -17.24
CA ASP A 301 -5.56 1.30 -17.58
C ASP A 301 -5.01 2.06 -16.36
N GLU A 302 -5.05 1.45 -15.18
CA GLU A 302 -4.61 2.04 -13.90
C GLU A 302 -5.38 3.32 -13.52
N ARG A 303 -6.58 3.49 -14.08
CA ARG A 303 -7.52 4.59 -13.79
C ARG A 303 -8.87 4.07 -13.36
N ILE A 304 -9.31 2.96 -13.96
CA ILE A 304 -10.58 2.32 -13.66
C ILE A 304 -10.32 0.98 -12.97
N PHE A 305 -10.72 0.89 -11.72
CA PHE A 305 -10.47 -0.27 -10.87
C PHE A 305 -11.78 -0.90 -10.38
N MET A 306 -11.69 -2.16 -9.98
CA MET A 306 -12.81 -2.91 -9.42
C MET A 306 -12.34 -3.70 -8.18
N GLY A 307 -13.24 -3.97 -7.23
CA GLY A 307 -12.92 -4.78 -6.05
C GLY A 307 -14.14 -5.45 -5.40
N GLY A 308 -13.88 -6.34 -4.44
CA GLY A 308 -14.92 -7.16 -3.81
C GLY A 308 -15.66 -8.06 -4.82
N ASP A 309 -16.96 -8.22 -4.63
CA ASP A 309 -17.83 -9.08 -5.45
C ASP A 309 -17.88 -8.70 -6.94
N ALA A 310 -17.41 -7.50 -7.32
CA ALA A 310 -17.22 -7.14 -8.73
C ALA A 310 -16.12 -7.98 -9.39
N CYS A 311 -15.12 -8.38 -8.61
CA CYS A 311 -13.92 -9.09 -9.04
C CYS A 311 -13.88 -10.56 -8.62
N HIS A 312 -14.43 -10.92 -7.47
CA HIS A 312 -14.35 -12.29 -6.96
C HIS A 312 -15.58 -12.65 -6.14
N THR A 313 -16.12 -13.84 -6.36
CA THR A 313 -17.27 -14.37 -5.63
C THR A 313 -16.92 -15.74 -5.09
N HIS A 314 -17.28 -15.98 -3.82
CA HIS A 314 -16.88 -17.17 -3.08
C HIS A 314 -18.07 -17.76 -2.33
N SER A 315 -17.87 -18.98 -1.82
CA SER A 315 -18.86 -19.64 -0.98
C SER A 315 -19.04 -18.90 0.35
N PRO A 316 -20.28 -18.77 0.87
CA PRO A 316 -20.51 -18.21 2.19
C PRO A 316 -19.93 -19.07 3.33
N LYS A 317 -19.60 -20.34 3.07
CA LYS A 317 -19.15 -21.31 4.10
C LYS A 317 -17.95 -20.82 4.91
N ALA A 318 -17.00 -20.12 4.28
CA ALA A 318 -15.81 -19.62 4.96
C ALA A 318 -15.98 -18.18 5.52
N GLY A 319 -17.10 -17.51 5.23
CA GLY A 319 -17.38 -16.15 5.70
C GLY A 319 -16.39 -15.09 5.19
N GLN A 320 -15.79 -15.28 4.01
CA GLN A 320 -14.64 -14.48 3.57
C GLN A 320 -15.00 -13.21 2.78
N GLY A 321 -16.16 -13.14 2.11
CA GLY A 321 -16.46 -12.07 1.16
C GLY A 321 -16.22 -10.65 1.68
N MET A 322 -16.86 -10.27 2.81
CA MET A 322 -16.66 -8.95 3.43
C MET A 322 -15.22 -8.73 3.92
N ASN A 323 -14.57 -9.78 4.41
CA ASN A 323 -13.19 -9.71 4.93
C ASN A 323 -12.20 -9.44 3.79
N THR A 324 -12.28 -10.19 2.70
CA THR A 324 -11.48 -9.97 1.49
C THR A 324 -11.73 -8.57 0.92
N ALA A 325 -12.98 -8.10 0.92
CA ALA A 325 -13.34 -6.75 0.48
C ALA A 325 -12.68 -5.64 1.31
N PHE A 326 -12.54 -5.81 2.63
CA PHE A 326 -11.79 -4.85 3.46
C PHE A 326 -10.31 -4.80 3.09
N HIS A 327 -9.70 -5.96 2.82
CA HIS A 327 -8.33 -6.02 2.37
C HIS A 327 -8.13 -5.40 0.98
N ASP A 328 -9.06 -5.61 0.03
CA ASP A 328 -9.03 -4.97 -1.29
C ASP A 328 -9.06 -3.44 -1.15
N ALA A 329 -9.99 -2.93 -0.37
CA ALA A 329 -10.18 -1.50 -0.17
C ALA A 329 -8.96 -0.84 0.48
N LEU A 330 -8.41 -1.43 1.56
CA LEU A 330 -7.24 -0.86 2.22
C LEU A 330 -6.00 -0.92 1.32
N ASN A 331 -5.80 -2.03 0.59
CA ASN A 331 -4.70 -2.20 -0.36
C ASN A 331 -4.76 -1.15 -1.48
N MET A 332 -5.95 -0.90 -2.05
CA MET A 332 -6.13 0.15 -3.05
C MET A 332 -5.92 1.54 -2.46
N ALA A 333 -6.54 1.82 -1.31
CA ALA A 333 -6.53 3.16 -0.70
C ALA A 333 -5.09 3.65 -0.51
N TRP A 334 -4.22 2.86 0.13
CA TRP A 334 -2.87 3.35 0.43
C TRP A 334 -2.00 3.49 -0.82
N LYS A 335 -2.23 2.69 -1.86
CA LYS A 335 -1.51 2.81 -3.13
C LYS A 335 -1.91 4.09 -3.87
N LEU A 336 -3.21 4.41 -3.90
CA LEU A 336 -3.69 5.71 -4.38
C LEU A 336 -3.10 6.85 -3.55
N HIS A 337 -3.05 6.71 -2.23
CA HIS A 337 -2.44 7.71 -1.36
C HIS A 337 -0.94 7.90 -1.64
N ALA A 338 -0.19 6.82 -1.89
CA ALA A 338 1.22 6.89 -2.26
C ALA A 338 1.42 7.63 -3.59
N VAL A 339 0.58 7.36 -4.60
CA VAL A 339 0.66 8.05 -5.90
C VAL A 339 0.29 9.52 -5.77
N GLU A 340 -0.87 9.81 -5.19
CA GLU A 340 -1.42 11.18 -5.16
C GLU A 340 -0.70 12.09 -4.16
N SER A 341 0.01 11.52 -3.18
CA SER A 341 0.93 12.27 -2.31
C SER A 341 2.31 12.50 -2.95
N GLY A 342 2.51 12.01 -4.17
CA GLY A 342 3.77 12.11 -4.91
C GLY A 342 4.87 11.17 -4.41
N LEU A 343 4.57 10.18 -3.56
CA LEU A 343 5.56 9.17 -3.17
C LEU A 343 5.93 8.30 -4.36
N ALA A 344 4.95 7.81 -5.12
CA ALA A 344 5.18 6.82 -6.16
C ALA A 344 4.59 7.16 -7.52
N ASP A 345 5.18 6.61 -8.58
CA ASP A 345 4.61 6.69 -9.93
C ASP A 345 3.30 5.88 -10.03
N ARG A 346 2.39 6.29 -10.93
CA ARG A 346 1.09 5.63 -11.12
C ARG A 346 1.21 4.15 -11.48
N SER A 347 2.27 3.73 -12.17
CA SER A 347 2.51 2.34 -12.56
C SER A 347 2.47 1.35 -11.39
N ILE A 348 2.74 1.80 -10.15
CA ILE A 348 2.63 0.95 -8.95
C ILE A 348 1.19 0.48 -8.69
N LEU A 349 0.18 1.14 -9.24
CA LEU A 349 -1.22 0.73 -9.05
C LEU A 349 -1.52 -0.62 -9.71
N SER A 350 -0.72 -1.05 -10.70
CA SER A 350 -0.80 -2.39 -11.29
C SER A 350 -0.62 -3.50 -10.23
N THR A 351 0.12 -3.22 -9.15
CA THR A 351 0.31 -4.18 -8.05
C THR A 351 -0.97 -4.47 -7.27
N TYR A 352 -2.01 -3.64 -7.37
CA TYR A 352 -3.32 -3.95 -6.76
C TYR A 352 -3.89 -5.24 -7.34
N GLU A 353 -3.87 -5.38 -8.68
CA GLU A 353 -4.37 -6.58 -9.33
C GLU A 353 -3.50 -7.79 -8.97
N SER A 354 -2.18 -7.69 -9.12
CA SER A 354 -1.29 -8.83 -8.90
C SER A 354 -1.32 -9.35 -7.45
N GLU A 355 -1.50 -8.46 -6.47
CA GLU A 355 -1.65 -8.84 -5.06
C GLU A 355 -3.05 -9.39 -4.75
N ARG A 356 -4.11 -8.68 -5.12
CA ARG A 356 -5.46 -9.02 -4.67
C ARG A 356 -6.07 -10.18 -5.46
N LYS A 357 -5.77 -10.29 -6.75
CA LYS A 357 -6.21 -11.42 -7.58
C LYS A 357 -5.56 -12.72 -7.12
N ASP A 358 -4.27 -12.73 -6.80
CA ASP A 358 -3.58 -13.93 -6.29
C ASP A 358 -4.22 -14.45 -4.99
N ILE A 359 -4.56 -13.54 -4.07
CA ILE A 359 -5.25 -13.91 -2.83
C ILE A 359 -6.66 -14.46 -3.11
N ALA A 360 -7.41 -13.84 -4.04
CA ALA A 360 -8.73 -14.35 -4.44
C ALA A 360 -8.64 -15.74 -5.12
N GLU A 361 -7.64 -15.98 -5.97
CA GLU A 361 -7.40 -17.28 -6.60
C GLU A 361 -7.05 -18.35 -5.56
N ARG A 362 -6.20 -17.99 -4.59
CA ARG A 362 -5.87 -18.87 -3.45
C ARG A 362 -7.09 -19.18 -2.60
N LEU A 363 -7.98 -18.21 -2.37
CA LEU A 363 -9.25 -18.43 -1.67
C LEU A 363 -10.16 -19.40 -2.44
N LEU A 364 -10.27 -19.28 -3.76
CA LEU A 364 -11.04 -20.23 -4.57
C LEU A 364 -10.45 -21.64 -4.55
N ASN A 365 -9.13 -21.75 -4.72
CA ASN A 365 -8.44 -23.03 -4.65
C ASN A 365 -8.58 -23.66 -3.27
N PHE A 366 -8.55 -22.83 -2.23
CA PHE A 366 -8.77 -23.23 -0.85
C PHE A 366 -10.20 -23.75 -0.64
N ASP A 367 -11.24 -23.00 -1.03
CA ASP A 367 -12.63 -23.40 -0.89
C ASP A 367 -12.90 -24.79 -1.52
N ASN A 368 -12.28 -25.06 -2.68
CA ASN A 368 -12.38 -26.35 -3.37
C ASN A 368 -11.67 -27.48 -2.62
N LYS A 369 -10.44 -27.24 -2.13
CA LYS A 369 -9.70 -28.21 -1.31
C LYS A 369 -10.41 -28.48 0.02
N TYR A 370 -10.87 -27.43 0.69
CA TYR A 370 -11.58 -27.48 1.96
C TYR A 370 -12.90 -28.27 1.80
N ALA A 371 -13.69 -27.99 0.75
CA ALA A 371 -14.89 -28.77 0.44
C ALA A 371 -14.57 -30.26 0.22
N ALA A 372 -13.48 -30.59 -0.48
CA ALA A 372 -13.07 -31.97 -0.71
C ALA A 372 -12.55 -32.69 0.55
N LEU A 373 -11.75 -32.00 1.38
CA LEU A 373 -11.20 -32.53 2.64
C LEU A 373 -12.30 -32.96 3.60
N PHE A 374 -13.29 -32.09 3.84
CA PHE A 374 -14.42 -32.39 4.72
C PHE A 374 -15.41 -33.41 4.13
N SER A 375 -15.36 -33.66 2.81
CA SER A 375 -16.21 -34.66 2.15
C SER A 375 -15.57 -36.06 2.09
N LYS A 376 -14.23 -36.18 2.04
CA LYS A 376 -13.52 -37.45 1.77
C LYS A 376 -12.97 -38.17 3.01
N ARG A 377 -12.57 -37.45 4.05
CA ARG A 377 -12.06 -38.05 5.31
C ARG A 377 -12.40 -37.10 6.46
N ARG A 378 -13.26 -37.53 7.38
CA ARG A 378 -13.58 -36.79 8.60
C ARG A 378 -12.42 -36.96 9.58
N PRO A 379 -11.64 -35.92 9.88
CA PRO A 379 -10.58 -36.05 10.87
C PRO A 379 -11.19 -36.23 12.25
N THR A 380 -10.57 -37.08 13.06
CA THR A 380 -11.04 -37.38 14.42
C THR A 380 -10.77 -36.21 15.37
N ALA A 381 -11.53 -36.16 16.47
CA ALA A 381 -11.30 -35.23 17.60
C ALA A 381 -9.89 -35.33 18.22
N GLY A 382 -9.15 -36.42 17.98
CA GLY A 382 -7.74 -36.53 18.38
C GLY A 382 -6.76 -35.88 17.41
N GLU A 383 -6.93 -36.13 16.10
CA GLU A 383 -5.99 -35.67 15.04
C GLU A 383 -5.96 -34.15 14.88
N VAL A 384 -7.10 -33.47 14.99
CA VAL A 384 -7.13 -32.01 14.89
C VAL A 384 -6.72 -31.35 16.23
N GLY A 385 -6.85 -32.06 17.35
CA GLY A 385 -6.39 -31.61 18.67
C GLY A 385 -4.88 -31.58 18.73
N SER A 386 -4.24 -32.66 18.27
CA SER A 386 -2.78 -32.71 18.13
C SER A 386 -2.27 -31.66 17.13
N ALA A 387 -2.95 -31.44 15.99
CA ALA A 387 -2.62 -30.40 15.01
C ALA A 387 -2.74 -28.95 15.55
N SER A 388 -3.68 -28.73 16.48
CA SER A 388 -3.95 -27.41 17.09
C SER A 388 -2.98 -27.04 18.21
N HIS A 389 -2.28 -28.04 18.79
CA HIS A 389 -1.35 -27.88 19.91
C HIS A 389 0.14 -28.01 19.53
N THR A 390 0.46 -28.57 18.35
CA THR A 390 1.86 -28.80 17.95
C THR A 390 2.56 -27.50 17.56
N GLN A 391 3.44 -27.01 18.44
CA GLN A 391 4.68 -26.37 17.99
C GLN A 391 5.48 -27.44 17.25
N ALA A 392 6.02 -27.12 16.08
CA ALA A 392 6.85 -28.06 15.33
C ALA A 392 7.94 -28.60 16.27
N ALA A 393 7.92 -29.91 16.52
CA ALA A 393 9.02 -30.55 17.21
C ALA A 393 10.27 -30.35 16.36
N ALA A 394 11.36 -29.90 16.98
CA ALA A 394 12.64 -29.76 16.30
C ALA A 394 13.04 -31.12 15.70
N GLY A 395 12.96 -31.26 14.36
CA GLY A 395 13.54 -32.37 13.61
C GLY A 395 12.60 -33.46 13.07
N GLY A 396 11.26 -33.31 13.07
CA GLY A 396 10.33 -34.24 12.39
C GLY A 396 9.59 -33.58 11.21
N GLU A 397 9.38 -34.31 10.10
CA GLU A 397 8.49 -33.85 9.02
C GLU A 397 7.04 -33.72 9.54
N GLU A 398 6.44 -32.53 9.41
CA GLU A 398 5.03 -32.32 9.75
C GLU A 398 4.14 -33.14 8.81
N ASP A 399 3.18 -33.90 9.38
CA ASP A 399 2.12 -34.59 8.64
C ASP A 399 1.42 -33.62 7.66
N GLU A 400 1.26 -34.05 6.41
CA GLU A 400 0.62 -33.27 5.33
C GLU A 400 -0.79 -32.78 5.73
N PHE A 401 -1.51 -33.56 6.54
CA PHE A 401 -2.78 -33.17 7.13
C PHE A 401 -2.64 -31.97 8.07
N VAL A 402 -1.69 -32.01 9.01
CA VAL A 402 -1.42 -30.93 9.97
C VAL A 402 -1.02 -29.65 9.23
N LYS A 403 -0.14 -29.77 8.24
CA LYS A 403 0.29 -28.63 7.40
C LYS A 403 -0.87 -27.99 6.65
N THR A 404 -1.71 -28.82 6.04
CA THR A 404 -2.91 -28.35 5.32
C THR A 404 -3.92 -27.71 6.27
N PHE A 405 -4.13 -28.30 7.45
CA PHE A 405 -5.02 -27.76 8.48
C PHE A 405 -4.54 -26.41 9.01
N LYS A 406 -3.25 -26.28 9.36
CA LYS A 406 -2.66 -25.02 9.83
C LYS A 406 -2.82 -23.92 8.79
N SER A 407 -2.47 -24.20 7.53
CA SER A 407 -2.63 -23.28 6.40
C SER A 407 -4.09 -22.86 6.21
N SER A 408 -5.03 -23.78 6.38
CA SER A 408 -6.47 -23.51 6.31
C SER A 408 -6.94 -22.51 7.38
N CYS A 409 -6.49 -22.69 8.62
CA CYS A 409 -6.86 -21.81 9.72
C CYS A 409 -6.22 -20.43 9.59
N GLU A 410 -4.96 -20.36 9.16
CA GLU A 410 -4.31 -19.07 8.85
C GLU A 410 -5.08 -18.32 7.76
N PHE A 411 -5.44 -19.01 6.69
CA PHE A 411 -6.12 -18.37 5.57
C PHE A 411 -7.52 -17.87 5.96
N THR A 412 -8.31 -18.69 6.65
CA THR A 412 -9.67 -18.30 7.10
C THR A 412 -9.68 -17.20 8.17
N SER A 413 -8.64 -17.11 8.99
CA SER A 413 -8.49 -16.02 9.97
C SER A 413 -8.03 -14.69 9.35
N GLY A 414 -7.57 -14.73 8.10
CA GLY A 414 -6.99 -13.64 7.33
C GLY A 414 -5.48 -13.42 7.55
N TYR A 415 -4.84 -14.14 8.47
CA TYR A 415 -3.38 -14.08 8.68
C TYR A 415 -2.57 -14.92 7.67
N GLY A 416 -3.25 -15.73 6.85
CA GLY A 416 -2.69 -16.49 5.74
C GLY A 416 -2.49 -15.67 4.46
N VAL A 417 -2.90 -14.40 4.46
CA VAL A 417 -2.60 -13.45 3.39
C VAL A 417 -1.09 -13.23 3.35
N ALA A 418 -0.50 -13.61 2.22
CA ALA A 418 0.93 -13.47 1.95
C ALA A 418 1.08 -13.03 0.50
N TYR A 419 1.48 -11.78 0.28
CA TYR A 419 1.73 -11.25 -1.05
C TYR A 419 3.04 -11.78 -1.61
N LYS A 420 3.05 -12.06 -2.92
CA LYS A 420 4.26 -12.45 -3.65
C LYS A 420 5.26 -11.29 -3.72
N PRO A 421 6.55 -11.59 -3.99
CA PRO A 421 7.55 -10.56 -4.27
C PRO A 421 7.09 -9.57 -5.33
N ASN A 422 7.28 -8.28 -5.04
CA ASN A 422 7.07 -7.16 -5.95
C ASN A 422 7.83 -5.94 -5.39
N VAL A 423 7.60 -4.76 -5.96
CA VAL A 423 8.25 -3.51 -5.55
C VAL A 423 8.03 -3.11 -4.07
N PHE A 424 7.01 -3.68 -3.39
CA PHE A 424 6.70 -3.43 -1.97
C PHE A 424 7.08 -4.59 -1.05
N ASN A 425 7.21 -5.80 -1.58
CA ASN A 425 7.48 -7.00 -0.81
C ASN A 425 8.86 -7.49 -1.21
N TRP A 426 9.87 -7.08 -0.44
CA TRP A 426 11.26 -7.36 -0.75
C TRP A 426 11.52 -8.87 -0.84
N SER A 427 12.39 -9.24 -1.76
CA SER A 427 12.91 -10.60 -1.96
C SER A 427 14.36 -10.51 -2.45
N PRO A 428 15.11 -11.62 -2.49
CA PRO A 428 16.45 -11.64 -3.09
C PRO A 428 16.49 -11.20 -4.57
N SER A 429 15.35 -11.16 -5.27
CA SER A 429 15.24 -10.67 -6.65
C SER A 429 14.78 -9.21 -6.76
N HIS A 430 14.65 -8.50 -5.64
CA HIS A 430 14.20 -7.11 -5.62
C HIS A 430 15.25 -6.17 -6.22
N PRO A 431 14.90 -5.04 -6.88
CA PRO A 431 15.91 -4.12 -7.42
C PRO A 431 16.87 -3.54 -6.36
N ALA A 432 16.35 -3.29 -5.16
CA ALA A 432 17.17 -2.87 -4.01
C ALA A 432 17.94 -4.06 -3.42
N GLN A 433 19.26 -4.04 -3.58
CA GLN A 433 20.18 -5.08 -3.09
C GLN A 433 21.16 -4.49 -2.07
N SER A 434 21.36 -5.20 -0.97
CA SER A 434 22.31 -4.87 0.09
C SER A 434 22.54 -6.12 0.94
N PRO A 435 23.77 -6.35 1.46
CA PRO A 435 24.04 -7.44 2.40
C PRO A 435 23.29 -7.27 3.74
N LEU A 436 22.70 -6.10 3.99
CA LEU A 436 21.95 -5.80 5.21
C LEU A 436 20.49 -6.27 5.15
N PHE A 437 19.98 -6.64 3.98
CA PHE A 437 18.66 -7.29 3.88
C PHE A 437 18.76 -8.77 4.29
N ASN A 438 17.60 -9.41 4.49
CA ASN A 438 17.51 -10.84 4.82
C ASN A 438 18.33 -11.22 6.07
N ILE A 439 18.09 -10.48 7.16
CA ILE A 439 18.75 -10.68 8.44
C ILE A 439 18.54 -12.14 8.90
N PRO A 440 19.61 -12.87 9.26
CA PRO A 440 19.48 -14.22 9.79
C PRO A 440 18.54 -14.26 11.01
N ASP A 441 17.85 -15.40 11.18
CA ASP A 441 16.96 -15.69 12.31
C ASP A 441 15.69 -14.83 12.47
N VAL A 442 15.57 -13.71 11.75
CA VAL A 442 14.37 -12.88 11.74
C VAL A 442 13.18 -13.65 11.15
N ARG A 443 12.09 -13.70 11.91
CA ARG A 443 10.89 -14.52 11.62
C ARG A 443 9.79 -13.75 10.90
N LEU A 444 10.10 -12.54 10.43
CA LEU A 444 9.17 -11.71 9.67
C LEU A 444 9.32 -11.99 8.18
N THR A 445 8.19 -12.21 7.50
CA THR A 445 8.17 -12.49 6.06
C THR A 445 7.56 -11.31 5.30
N PRO A 446 8.29 -10.70 4.35
CA PRO A 446 7.74 -9.72 3.42
C PRO A 446 6.43 -10.20 2.78
N GLY A 447 5.45 -9.31 2.66
CA GLY A 447 4.11 -9.62 2.15
C GLY A 447 3.15 -10.25 3.16
N ARG A 448 3.57 -10.61 4.38
CA ARG A 448 2.68 -11.07 5.47
C ARG A 448 2.38 -9.95 6.47
N ALA A 449 1.30 -10.10 7.25
CA ALA A 449 0.97 -9.16 8.32
C ALA A 449 2.10 -9.08 9.37
N PHE A 450 2.33 -7.88 9.90
CA PHE A 450 3.26 -7.68 11.01
C PHE A 450 2.83 -8.49 12.24
N THR A 451 3.80 -9.11 12.93
CA THR A 451 3.51 -10.02 14.04
C THR A 451 3.13 -9.22 15.30
N PRO A 452 2.01 -9.54 15.98
CA PRO A 452 1.58 -8.81 17.16
C PRO A 452 2.64 -8.78 18.26
N THR A 453 2.92 -7.59 18.78
CA THR A 453 4.04 -7.38 19.70
C THR A 453 3.66 -6.37 20.77
N THR A 454 3.93 -6.69 22.05
CA THR A 454 3.63 -5.80 23.18
C THR A 454 4.91 -5.21 23.73
N VAL A 455 4.91 -3.90 24.01
CA VAL A 455 6.05 -3.17 24.59
C VAL A 455 5.54 -2.12 25.57
N THR A 456 6.44 -1.51 26.35
CA THR A 456 6.11 -0.38 27.22
C THR A 456 6.47 0.93 26.53
N ARG A 457 5.52 1.85 26.38
CA ARG A 457 5.77 3.20 25.88
C ARG A 457 6.50 4.04 26.93
N LEU A 458 7.61 4.66 26.55
CA LEU A 458 8.42 5.42 27.50
C LEU A 458 7.70 6.66 28.03
N ALA A 459 6.98 7.36 27.14
CA ALA A 459 6.31 8.64 27.44
C ALA A 459 5.36 8.57 28.65
N ASP A 460 4.65 7.45 28.83
CA ASP A 460 3.59 7.33 29.84
C ASP A 460 3.56 5.97 30.58
N ALA A 461 4.52 5.10 30.35
CA ALA A 461 4.61 3.75 30.94
C ALA A 461 3.47 2.79 30.53
N ASN A 462 2.65 3.13 29.54
CA ASN A 462 1.55 2.26 29.15
C ASN A 462 2.07 1.07 28.34
N PHE A 463 1.52 -0.12 28.63
CA PHE A 463 1.68 -1.27 27.75
C PHE A 463 0.88 -1.06 26.48
N VAL A 464 1.55 -1.20 25.35
CA VAL A 464 1.00 -0.90 24.04
C VAL A 464 1.25 -2.02 23.06
N HIS A 465 0.46 -2.06 21.99
CA HIS A 465 0.55 -3.07 20.95
C HIS A 465 1.09 -2.42 19.68
N LEU A 466 2.33 -2.74 19.30
CA LEU A 466 3.04 -2.05 18.21
C LEU A 466 2.25 -2.05 16.90
N GLU A 467 1.55 -3.14 16.60
CA GLU A 467 0.73 -3.27 15.40
C GLU A 467 -0.52 -2.38 15.38
N GLN A 468 -0.84 -1.71 16.50
CA GLN A 468 -2.04 -0.88 16.69
C GLN A 468 -1.74 0.57 17.13
N GLU A 469 -0.48 0.90 17.42
CA GLU A 469 -0.11 2.23 17.96
C GLU A 469 -0.29 3.35 16.94
N ILE A 470 0.06 3.08 15.68
CA ILE A 470 -0.11 4.05 14.60
C ILE A 470 -1.40 3.70 13.84
N PRO A 471 -2.41 4.59 13.81
CA PRO A 471 -3.66 4.34 13.11
C PRO A 471 -3.42 4.16 11.60
N ALA A 472 -4.43 3.68 10.87
CA ALA A 472 -4.40 3.57 9.41
C ALA A 472 -4.47 4.96 8.75
N ASN A 473 -3.34 5.68 8.78
CA ASN A 473 -3.17 7.06 8.33
C ASN A 473 -2.49 7.19 6.96
N GLY A 474 -2.27 6.07 6.24
CA GLY A 474 -1.64 6.08 4.92
C GLY A 474 -0.11 6.03 4.93
N ALA A 475 0.54 6.13 6.10
CA ALA A 475 2.00 6.13 6.20
C ALA A 475 2.62 4.72 6.30
N PHE A 476 3.82 4.58 5.74
CA PHE A 476 4.71 3.47 6.06
C PHE A 476 5.20 3.60 7.51
N ARG A 477 5.42 2.46 8.18
CA ARG A 477 5.89 2.43 9.57
C ARG A 477 7.25 1.75 9.63
N ILE A 478 8.22 2.44 10.21
CA ILE A 478 9.61 2.04 10.30
C ILE A 478 9.86 1.70 11.77
N PHE A 479 9.86 0.41 12.10
CA PHE A 479 10.13 -0.09 13.44
C PHE A 479 11.61 -0.38 13.59
N ILE A 480 12.30 0.38 14.43
CA ILE A 480 13.72 0.23 14.75
C ILE A 480 13.79 -0.55 16.06
N PHE A 481 14.00 -1.86 15.97
CA PHE A 481 14.38 -2.70 17.10
C PHE A 481 15.84 -2.41 17.41
N ALA A 482 16.11 -1.43 18.26
CA ALA A 482 17.43 -0.85 18.46
C ALA A 482 18.38 -1.73 19.28
N GLY A 483 17.93 -2.87 19.82
CA GLY A 483 18.73 -3.67 20.73
C GLY A 483 19.08 -2.92 22.02
N LYS A 484 20.16 -3.33 22.69
CA LYS A 484 20.65 -2.68 23.91
C LYS A 484 21.32 -1.35 23.59
N GLN A 485 20.82 -0.29 24.21
CA GLN A 485 21.28 1.08 23.95
C GLN A 485 22.79 1.26 24.15
N ALA A 486 23.40 0.58 25.13
CA ALA A 486 24.84 0.65 25.38
C ALA A 486 25.69 0.20 24.17
N ASN A 487 25.19 -0.75 23.37
CA ASN A 487 25.91 -1.30 22.23
C ASN A 487 25.57 -0.56 20.93
N THR A 488 24.33 -0.06 20.80
CA THR A 488 23.81 0.48 19.53
C THR A 488 23.75 2.00 19.50
N LYS A 489 24.26 2.69 20.54
CA LYS A 489 24.28 4.16 20.63
C LYS A 489 24.83 4.82 19.37
N LYS A 490 25.96 4.32 18.84
CA LYS A 490 26.58 4.87 17.63
C LYS A 490 25.71 4.60 16.39
N ALA A 491 25.22 3.38 16.21
CA ALA A 491 24.33 3.03 15.08
C ALA A 491 23.05 3.88 15.06
N ILE A 492 22.42 4.12 16.22
CA ILE A 492 21.23 4.98 16.32
C ILE A 492 21.57 6.45 16.03
N THR A 493 22.72 6.93 16.50
CA THR A 493 23.21 8.29 16.20
C THR A 493 23.44 8.47 14.70
N ASP A 494 24.13 7.53 14.08
CA ASP A 494 24.42 7.55 12.65
C ASP A 494 23.11 7.41 11.83
N PHE A 495 22.18 6.55 12.24
CA PHE A 495 20.87 6.42 11.61
C PHE A 495 20.11 7.75 11.64
N GLY A 496 20.05 8.43 12.79
CA GLY A 496 19.44 9.75 12.93
C GLY A 496 20.08 10.79 12.01
N ALA A 497 21.41 10.90 12.00
CA ALA A 497 22.13 11.83 11.14
C ALA A 497 21.90 11.55 9.65
N ASN A 498 21.80 10.28 9.24
CA ASN A 498 21.55 9.90 7.86
C ASN A 498 20.09 10.14 7.43
N LEU A 499 19.12 10.09 8.35
CA LEU A 499 17.74 10.51 8.06
C LEU A 499 17.64 12.02 7.79
N GLU A 500 18.49 12.84 8.38
CA GLU A 500 18.51 14.30 8.15
C GLU A 500 19.14 14.72 6.81
N LYS A 501 19.84 13.81 6.12
CA LYS A 501 20.39 14.08 4.78
C LYS A 501 19.27 14.41 3.80
N GLU A 502 19.48 15.42 2.94
CA GLU A 502 18.49 15.98 2.01
C GLU A 502 17.75 14.92 1.17
N ARG A 503 18.48 13.89 0.73
CA ARG A 503 17.94 12.81 -0.11
C ARG A 503 17.56 11.53 0.65
N SER A 504 17.47 11.55 1.97
CA SER A 504 16.94 10.38 2.70
C SER A 504 15.46 10.19 2.37
N PHE A 505 14.96 8.96 2.45
CA PHE A 505 13.54 8.66 2.23
C PHE A 505 12.61 9.51 3.12
N LEU A 506 13.07 9.93 4.29
CA LEU A 506 12.30 10.78 5.20
C LEU A 506 12.37 12.26 4.78
N SER A 507 13.59 12.79 4.58
CA SER A 507 13.81 14.21 4.30
C SER A 507 13.36 14.63 2.91
N SER A 508 13.49 13.76 1.90
CA SER A 508 12.94 13.99 0.56
C SER A 508 11.43 14.21 0.56
N TYR A 509 10.73 13.66 1.56
CA TYR A 509 9.29 13.76 1.75
C TYR A 509 8.92 14.51 3.03
N ARG A 510 9.80 15.44 3.44
CA ARG A 510 9.56 16.27 4.62
C ARG A 510 8.32 17.13 4.42
N ARG A 511 7.47 17.18 5.44
CA ARG A 511 6.30 18.05 5.46
C ARG A 511 6.71 19.50 5.67
N ILE A 512 5.97 20.43 5.04
CA ILE A 512 6.23 21.88 5.10
C ILE A 512 5.13 22.65 5.83
N ASP A 513 4.06 21.96 6.22
CA ASP A 513 2.90 22.54 6.91
C ASP A 513 3.11 22.61 8.43
N GLU A 514 2.43 23.57 9.07
CA GLU A 514 2.42 23.68 10.53
C GLU A 514 1.86 22.41 11.17
N ILE A 515 2.56 21.93 12.19
CA ILE A 515 2.24 20.68 12.87
C ILE A 515 1.40 21.02 14.10
N SER A 516 0.19 20.45 14.17
CA SER A 516 -0.63 20.53 15.37
C SER A 516 0.09 19.90 16.55
N PHE A 517 -0.06 20.49 17.74
CA PHE A 517 0.42 19.88 18.99
C PHE A 517 -0.06 18.43 19.19
N PHE A 518 -1.24 18.09 18.63
CA PHE A 518 -1.85 16.76 18.73
C PHE A 518 -1.40 15.77 17.64
N GLU A 519 -0.52 16.18 16.72
CA GLU A 519 0.05 15.28 15.72
C GLU A 519 1.33 14.63 16.26
N HIS A 520 1.22 13.38 16.68
CA HIS A 520 2.31 12.63 17.29
C HIS A 520 2.81 11.47 16.41
N HIS A 521 2.12 11.17 15.31
CA HIS A 521 2.45 10.03 14.44
C HIS A 521 3.34 10.43 13.27
N LEU A 522 3.14 11.65 12.75
CA LEU A 522 3.73 12.13 11.49
C LEU A 522 4.40 13.52 11.65
N PRO A 523 5.34 13.70 12.60
CA PRO A 523 6.01 14.99 12.81
C PRO A 523 6.87 15.42 11.61
N HIS A 524 7.57 14.50 10.93
CA HIS A 524 8.50 14.89 9.86
C HIS A 524 7.95 14.69 8.45
N SER A 525 7.10 13.69 8.23
CA SER A 525 6.54 13.36 6.92
C SER A 525 5.14 12.80 7.06
N LYS A 526 4.25 13.12 6.12
CA LYS A 526 2.91 12.51 6.05
C LYS A 526 2.94 11.04 5.58
N LEU A 527 4.08 10.58 5.08
CA LEU A 527 4.25 9.27 4.44
C LEU A 527 5.01 8.27 5.31
N PHE A 528 5.71 8.72 6.36
CA PHE A 528 6.58 7.88 7.16
C PHE A 528 6.41 8.16 8.65
N SER A 529 6.23 7.09 9.43
CA SER A 529 6.24 7.12 10.88
C SER A 529 7.34 6.22 11.42
N ILE A 530 8.04 6.69 12.46
CA ILE A 530 9.21 6.01 13.03
C ILE A 530 8.88 5.56 14.45
N CYS A 531 9.23 4.32 14.76
CA CYS A 531 9.09 3.70 16.08
C CYS A 531 10.46 3.19 16.54
N LEU A 532 10.87 3.50 17.76
CA LEU A 532 12.15 3.09 18.33
C LEU A 532 11.90 2.18 19.54
N ILE A 533 12.42 0.94 19.50
CA ILE A 533 12.20 -0.08 20.53
C ILE A 533 13.56 -0.51 21.08
N TYR A 534 13.84 -0.24 22.35
CA TYR A 534 15.06 -0.69 23.01
C TYR A 534 14.88 -2.02 23.74
N ALA A 535 15.88 -2.89 23.65
CA ALA A 535 15.98 -4.11 24.46
C ALA A 535 16.51 -3.75 25.86
N ALA A 536 15.66 -3.14 26.68
CA ALA A 536 15.99 -2.63 28.00
C ALA A 536 14.74 -2.57 28.87
N GLN A 537 14.92 -2.48 30.20
CA GLN A 537 13.84 -2.03 31.08
C GLN A 537 13.56 -0.55 30.83
N LYS A 538 12.30 -0.11 30.97
CA LYS A 538 11.92 1.30 30.77
C LYS A 538 12.88 2.30 31.41
N ASN A 539 13.25 2.07 32.67
CA ASN A 539 14.07 3.00 33.46
C ASN A 539 15.57 2.98 33.09
N GLU A 540 15.99 2.04 32.25
CA GLU A 540 17.37 1.93 31.78
C GLU A 540 17.61 2.69 30.47
N VAL A 541 16.56 3.18 29.80
CA VAL A 541 16.68 3.92 28.55
C VAL A 541 17.03 5.38 28.83
N ASP A 542 18.22 5.79 28.40
CA ASP A 542 18.66 7.18 28.39
C ASP A 542 18.04 7.92 27.20
N VAL A 543 16.96 8.65 27.45
CA VAL A 543 16.24 9.41 26.41
C VAL A 543 17.09 10.59 25.90
N GLU A 544 17.97 11.17 26.71
CA GLU A 544 18.80 12.31 26.30
C GLU A 544 19.89 11.91 25.29
N ALA A 545 20.28 10.64 25.28
CA ALA A 545 21.19 10.09 24.28
C ALA A 545 20.55 9.81 22.91
N ILE A 546 19.21 9.89 22.78
CA ILE A 546 18.50 9.63 21.51
C ILE A 546 18.61 10.87 20.60
N PRO A 547 18.95 10.72 19.30
CA PRO A 547 18.99 11.83 18.35
C PRO A 547 17.66 12.59 18.26
N GLN A 548 17.73 13.91 18.06
CA GLN A 548 16.54 14.77 18.10
C GLN A 548 15.45 14.34 17.12
N ILE A 549 15.81 14.01 15.87
CA ILE A 549 14.86 13.56 14.85
C ILE A 549 14.04 12.33 15.29
N LEU A 550 14.62 11.45 16.10
CA LEU A 550 13.93 10.28 16.67
C LEU A 550 13.17 10.64 17.95
N ARG A 551 13.69 11.57 18.77
CA ARG A 551 12.99 12.09 19.95
C ARG A 551 11.70 12.83 19.63
N ASP A 552 11.59 13.43 18.45
CA ASP A 552 10.34 14.06 18.01
C ASP A 552 9.18 13.04 17.97
N TYR A 553 9.50 11.76 17.77
CA TYR A 553 8.57 10.63 17.91
C TYR A 553 8.48 10.10 19.35
N HIS A 554 8.51 10.96 20.38
CA HIS A 554 8.53 10.54 21.80
C HIS A 554 7.38 9.60 22.22
N HIS A 555 6.20 9.68 21.60
CA HIS A 555 5.10 8.73 21.81
C HIS A 555 5.33 7.35 21.16
N HIS A 556 6.38 7.22 20.36
CA HIS A 556 6.77 6.01 19.64
C HIS A 556 8.18 5.56 20.00
N ILE A 557 8.61 5.85 21.23
CA ILE A 557 9.80 5.27 21.85
C ILE A 557 9.35 4.29 22.92
N TYR A 558 9.90 3.08 22.88
CA TYR A 558 9.43 1.95 23.67
C TYR A 558 10.58 1.17 24.31
N ALA A 559 10.28 0.51 25.43
CA ALA A 559 11.10 -0.50 26.07
C ALA A 559 10.47 -1.89 25.86
N ASP A 560 11.31 -2.86 25.53
CA ASP A 560 10.93 -4.27 25.41
C ASP A 560 11.08 -5.00 26.75
N ASP A 561 10.23 -4.65 27.71
CA ASP A 561 10.25 -5.19 29.08
C ASP A 561 8.97 -5.95 29.44
N VAL A 562 8.15 -6.27 28.43
CA VAL A 562 6.88 -6.98 28.59
C VAL A 562 7.04 -8.45 28.20
N PRO A 563 6.76 -9.42 29.10
CA PRO A 563 6.86 -10.83 28.76
C PRO A 563 5.78 -11.25 27.74
N ASP A 564 6.12 -12.21 26.87
CA ASP A 564 5.18 -12.81 25.92
C ASP A 564 5.09 -14.32 26.13
N VAL A 565 3.86 -14.83 26.25
CA VAL A 565 3.57 -16.25 26.49
C VAL A 565 4.07 -17.19 25.38
N ARG A 566 4.33 -16.67 24.18
CA ARG A 566 4.88 -17.44 23.04
C ARG A 566 6.39 -17.62 23.11
N VAL A 567 7.08 -16.75 23.85
CA VAL A 567 8.52 -16.82 24.11
C VAL A 567 8.78 -16.66 25.60
N PRO A 568 8.31 -17.60 26.45
CA PRO A 568 8.30 -17.43 27.90
C PRO A 568 9.70 -17.36 28.53
N LEU A 569 10.74 -17.75 27.81
CA LEU A 569 12.14 -17.71 28.23
C LEU A 569 12.88 -16.48 27.71
N ALA A 570 12.26 -15.67 26.84
CA ALA A 570 12.89 -14.48 26.29
C ALA A 570 13.05 -13.41 27.38
N LYS A 571 14.21 -12.77 27.39
CA LYS A 571 14.47 -11.62 28.26
C LYS A 571 13.85 -10.35 27.67
N PHE A 572 13.91 -10.22 26.34
CA PHE A 572 13.36 -9.11 25.57
C PHE A 572 12.41 -9.69 24.53
N ALA A 573 11.14 -9.85 24.93
CA ALA A 573 10.20 -10.70 24.22
C ALA A 573 9.89 -10.18 22.81
N ALA A 574 9.78 -8.86 22.62
CA ALA A 574 9.53 -8.27 21.30
C ALA A 574 10.67 -8.53 20.32
N HIS A 575 11.93 -8.33 20.73
CA HIS A 575 13.10 -8.60 19.89
C HIS A 575 13.19 -10.10 19.55
N GLU A 576 13.20 -10.95 20.57
CA GLU A 576 13.46 -12.38 20.41
C GLU A 576 12.31 -13.11 19.71
N LYS A 577 11.05 -12.70 19.93
CA LYS A 577 9.89 -13.25 19.22
C LYS A 577 9.97 -13.03 17.72
N LEU A 578 10.43 -11.85 17.31
CA LEU A 578 10.61 -11.48 15.91
C LEU A 578 11.93 -11.99 15.32
N GLY A 579 12.83 -12.51 16.15
CA GLY A 579 14.13 -13.05 15.75
C GLY A 579 15.24 -12.02 15.64
N PHE A 580 15.07 -10.82 16.23
CA PHE A 580 16.14 -9.83 16.31
C PHE A 580 17.08 -10.14 17.47
N ASP A 581 18.38 -9.99 17.23
CA ASP A 581 19.42 -10.04 18.27
C ASP A 581 19.25 -8.85 19.24
N PRO A 582 18.97 -9.08 20.54
CA PRO A 582 18.81 -8.01 21.51
C PRO A 582 20.08 -7.16 21.70
N GLU A 583 21.26 -7.61 21.29
CA GLU A 583 22.50 -6.83 21.38
C GLU A 583 22.70 -5.89 20.20
N LYS A 584 22.15 -6.22 19.01
CA LYS A 584 22.43 -5.52 17.75
C LYS A 584 21.21 -4.87 17.11
N GLY A 585 20.06 -5.52 17.20
CA GLY A 585 18.80 -5.03 16.66
C GLY A 585 18.66 -5.13 15.14
N GLY A 586 17.71 -4.39 14.60
CA GLY A 586 17.36 -4.31 13.19
C GLY A 586 16.18 -3.39 12.92
N VAL A 587 15.85 -3.20 11.64
CA VAL A 587 14.77 -2.34 11.18
C VAL A 587 13.75 -3.17 10.41
N VAL A 588 12.47 -2.95 10.68
CA VAL A 588 11.34 -3.50 9.92
C VAL A 588 10.59 -2.36 9.27
N VAL A 589 10.39 -2.44 7.96
CA VAL A 589 9.45 -1.57 7.26
C VAL A 589 8.13 -2.32 7.11
N THR A 590 7.03 -1.67 7.50
CA THR A 590 5.68 -2.13 7.18
C THR A 590 4.98 -1.13 6.28
N ARG A 591 4.21 -1.68 5.35
CA ARG A 591 3.31 -0.92 4.46
C ARG A 591 2.20 -0.23 5.25
N PRO A 592 1.52 0.75 4.66
CA PRO A 592 0.36 1.39 5.29
C PRO A 592 -0.76 0.40 5.68
N ASP A 593 -0.89 -0.73 4.96
CA ASP A 593 -1.81 -1.82 5.24
C ASP A 593 -1.30 -2.86 6.27
N SER A 594 -0.20 -2.53 6.97
CA SER A 594 0.42 -3.31 8.06
C SER A 594 0.99 -4.67 7.62
N HIS A 595 1.30 -4.86 6.34
CA HIS A 595 2.13 -5.97 5.88
C HIS A 595 3.61 -5.59 5.96
N VAL A 596 4.45 -6.56 6.33
CA VAL A 596 5.92 -6.43 6.31
C VAL A 596 6.36 -6.20 4.87
N ALA A 597 7.21 -5.21 4.67
CA ALA A 597 7.72 -4.81 3.37
C ALA A 597 9.16 -5.32 3.17
N CYS A 598 10.04 -5.02 4.14
CA CYS A 598 11.42 -5.49 4.19
C CYS A 598 11.95 -5.44 5.63
N THR A 599 13.10 -6.09 5.84
CA THR A 599 13.86 -6.05 7.10
C THR A 599 15.32 -5.72 6.78
N VAL A 600 15.92 -4.79 7.51
CA VAL A 600 17.29 -4.29 7.29
C VAL A 600 18.08 -4.34 8.58
N GLN A 601 19.31 -4.83 8.55
CA GLN A 601 20.18 -4.86 9.70
C GLN A 601 20.52 -3.43 10.17
N LEU A 602 20.50 -3.22 11.49
CA LEU A 602 20.96 -1.97 12.09
C LEU A 602 22.49 -2.03 12.20
N VAL A 603 23.17 -1.06 11.59
CA VAL A 603 24.63 -0.97 11.59
C VAL A 603 25.10 0.46 11.85
N GLU A 604 26.35 0.60 12.26
CA GLU A 604 27.02 1.90 12.32
C GLU A 604 27.29 2.44 10.91
N GLY A 605 27.37 3.76 10.78
CA GLY A 605 27.51 4.45 9.49
C GLY A 605 26.17 4.63 8.75
N SER A 606 26.24 4.77 7.43
CA SER A 606 25.07 5.07 6.60
C SER A 606 24.32 3.84 6.10
N GLY A 607 24.93 2.65 6.17
CA GLY A 607 24.47 1.44 5.49
C GLY A 607 22.99 1.09 5.71
N THR A 608 22.48 1.21 6.95
CA THR A 608 21.06 0.96 7.23
C THR A 608 20.14 1.93 6.47
N VAL A 609 20.45 3.23 6.48
CA VAL A 609 19.63 4.24 5.77
C VAL A 609 19.84 4.15 4.25
N ASP A 610 21.03 3.79 3.78
CA ASP A 610 21.30 3.57 2.35
C ASP A 610 20.49 2.39 1.79
N ALA A 611 20.40 1.28 2.54
CA ALA A 611 19.54 0.15 2.17
C ALA A 611 18.05 0.54 2.14
N LEU A 612 17.59 1.34 3.12
CA LEU A 612 16.22 1.85 3.13
C LEU A 612 15.96 2.81 1.96
N ASN A 613 16.91 3.71 1.67
CA ASN A 613 16.83 4.60 0.51
C ASN A 613 16.73 3.78 -0.78
N ALA A 614 17.57 2.76 -0.98
CA ALA A 614 17.52 1.88 -2.14
C ALA A 614 16.16 1.17 -2.26
N TYR A 615 15.60 0.68 -1.15
CA TYR A 615 14.27 0.07 -1.12
C TYR A 615 13.18 1.07 -1.56
N PHE A 616 13.09 2.25 -0.94
CA PHE A 616 12.09 3.25 -1.31
C PHE A 616 12.32 3.81 -2.72
N ASN A 617 13.56 3.92 -3.18
CA ASN A 617 13.90 4.41 -4.52
C ASN A 617 13.33 3.52 -5.64
N SER A 618 13.01 2.26 -5.37
CA SER A 618 12.41 1.34 -6.35
C SER A 618 11.00 1.75 -6.81
N PHE A 619 10.33 2.62 -6.05
CA PHE A 619 9.03 3.18 -6.41
C PHE A 619 8.91 4.68 -6.18
N SER A 620 9.93 5.33 -5.60
CA SER A 620 9.94 6.76 -5.30
C SER A 620 9.94 7.61 -6.57
N THR A 621 9.16 8.69 -6.60
CA THR A 621 9.26 9.71 -7.67
C THR A 621 10.45 10.64 -7.49
N LYS A 622 10.95 10.77 -6.26
CA LYS A 622 12.13 11.58 -5.94
C LYS A 622 13.35 10.68 -5.84
N PRO A 623 14.52 11.09 -6.37
CA PRO A 623 15.74 10.32 -6.19
C PRO A 623 16.13 10.28 -4.71
N LEU A 624 16.35 9.08 -4.18
CA LEU A 624 16.72 8.85 -2.77
C LEU A 624 18.15 8.30 -2.66
N GLY A 625 18.80 8.60 -1.54
CA GLY A 625 20.19 8.23 -1.28
C GLY A 625 21.19 9.25 -1.83
N GLN A 626 22.48 8.94 -1.68
CA GLN A 626 23.52 9.76 -2.30
C GLN A 626 23.60 9.41 -3.79
N ASP A 627 23.67 10.43 -4.65
CA ASP A 627 24.36 10.23 -5.94
C ASP A 627 25.83 10.01 -5.59
N GLN A 628 26.23 8.77 -5.31
CA GLN A 628 27.66 8.44 -5.37
C GLN A 628 28.15 8.37 -6.82
N GLN A 629 27.28 8.58 -7.82
CA GLN A 629 27.60 8.39 -9.25
C GLN A 629 27.51 9.64 -10.15
N SER A 630 26.98 10.79 -9.72
CA SER A 630 26.72 11.89 -10.67
C SER A 630 27.75 13.02 -10.70
N ARG A 631 28.82 12.98 -9.89
CA ARG A 631 29.82 14.07 -9.82
C ARG A 631 31.23 13.57 -9.50
N LEU A 632 31.77 12.71 -10.35
CA LEU A 632 33.14 12.23 -10.24
C LEU A 632 34.15 13.08 -11.01
N VAL A 633 33.73 14.20 -11.63
CA VAL A 633 34.65 15.13 -12.30
C VAL A 633 34.62 16.54 -11.69
N THR A 634 35.76 17.23 -11.75
CA THR A 634 36.02 18.61 -11.32
C THR A 634 36.86 19.33 -12.38
N ASP A 635 37.16 20.62 -12.20
CA ASP A 635 37.91 21.44 -13.17
C ASP A 635 37.30 21.41 -14.59
N LEU A 636 35.96 21.33 -14.69
CA LEU A 636 35.28 21.25 -15.98
C LEU A 636 35.30 22.62 -16.68
N ARG A 637 35.91 22.70 -17.86
CA ARG A 637 36.03 23.94 -18.63
C ARG A 637 36.21 23.70 -20.14
N PRO A 638 35.94 24.70 -20.99
CA PRO A 638 36.28 24.62 -22.42
C PRO A 638 37.79 24.48 -22.61
N GLN A 639 38.21 23.63 -23.55
CA GLN A 639 39.60 23.53 -23.97
C GLN A 639 39.94 24.75 -24.85
N ASP A 640 40.41 25.83 -24.22
CA ASP A 640 40.61 27.13 -24.87
C ASP A 640 42.06 27.63 -24.73
N THR A 641 42.89 27.24 -25.71
CA THR A 641 44.33 27.52 -25.79
C THR A 641 44.66 28.31 -27.05
N GLU A 642 45.83 28.94 -27.14
CA GLU A 642 46.19 29.73 -28.33
C GLU A 642 46.39 28.82 -29.56
N GLU A 643 46.86 27.60 -29.34
CA GLU A 643 47.03 26.57 -30.38
C GLU A 643 45.72 25.90 -30.79
N GLN A 644 44.74 25.83 -29.88
CA GLN A 644 43.38 25.34 -30.11
C GLN A 644 42.36 26.26 -29.44
N PRO A 645 41.97 27.37 -30.10
CA PRO A 645 40.98 28.30 -29.55
C PRO A 645 39.59 27.67 -29.45
N TYR A 646 38.92 27.90 -28.32
CA TYR A 646 37.51 27.53 -28.18
C TYR A 646 36.62 28.63 -28.77
N PHE A 647 35.69 28.25 -29.63
CA PHE A 647 34.76 29.17 -30.29
C PHE A 647 33.43 29.24 -29.54
N TYR A 648 33.25 30.30 -28.75
CA TYR A 648 32.01 30.52 -28.00
C TYR A 648 30.89 30.92 -28.96
N THR A 649 29.83 30.11 -29.00
CA THR A 649 28.75 30.24 -29.97
C THR A 649 27.46 30.75 -29.30
N PHE A 650 26.92 31.88 -29.78
CA PHE A 650 25.76 32.55 -29.19
C PHE A 650 24.69 32.97 -30.20
N LYS A 651 23.45 33.13 -29.71
CA LYS A 651 22.45 33.97 -30.37
C LYS A 651 22.60 35.43 -29.93
N VAL A 652 22.67 36.33 -30.91
CA VAL A 652 22.94 37.76 -30.69
C VAL A 652 21.71 38.59 -31.03
N GLN A 653 21.36 39.55 -30.17
CA GLN A 653 20.28 40.50 -30.41
C GLN A 653 20.80 41.95 -30.32
N CYS A 654 20.34 42.79 -31.25
CA CYS A 654 20.60 44.22 -31.23
C CYS A 654 19.79 44.90 -30.11
N THR A 655 20.44 45.63 -29.23
CA THR A 655 19.75 46.37 -28.14
C THR A 655 18.98 47.60 -28.64
N SER A 656 19.36 48.15 -29.80
CA SER A 656 18.73 49.36 -30.37
C SER A 656 17.41 49.07 -31.10
N CYS A 657 17.35 48.01 -31.90
CA CYS A 657 16.19 47.72 -32.76
C CYS A 657 15.60 46.31 -32.57
N ARG A 658 16.15 45.51 -31.65
CA ARG A 658 15.71 44.15 -31.32
C ARG A 658 15.85 43.12 -32.45
N GLU A 659 16.50 43.46 -33.56
CA GLU A 659 16.87 42.50 -34.61
C GLU A 659 17.79 41.41 -34.02
N VAL A 660 17.46 40.14 -34.27
CA VAL A 660 18.26 38.98 -33.89
C VAL A 660 19.12 38.59 -35.09
N HIS A 661 20.40 38.31 -34.86
CA HIS A 661 21.29 37.84 -35.92
C HIS A 661 20.75 36.52 -36.51
N PRO A 662 20.66 36.37 -37.84
CA PRO A 662 20.00 35.22 -38.46
C PRO A 662 20.73 33.89 -38.24
N ASN A 663 22.04 33.96 -37.98
CA ASN A 663 22.88 32.79 -37.70
C ASN A 663 23.38 32.83 -36.26
N TRP A 664 23.73 31.66 -35.72
CA TRP A 664 24.59 31.57 -34.55
C TRP A 664 25.94 32.24 -34.87
N VAL A 665 26.46 32.97 -33.90
CA VAL A 665 27.72 33.70 -34.02
C VAL A 665 28.74 33.04 -33.12
N SER A 666 29.90 32.72 -33.70
CA SER A 666 31.01 32.10 -33.00
C SER A 666 32.23 33.02 -33.04
N PHE A 667 32.91 33.20 -31.92
CA PHE A 667 34.17 33.93 -31.81
C PHE A 667 34.99 33.38 -30.63
N ASN A 668 36.31 33.61 -30.66
CA ASN A 668 37.22 33.15 -29.61
C ASN A 668 37.93 34.32 -28.92
N ARG A 669 38.69 34.03 -27.86
CA ARG A 669 39.36 35.07 -27.05
C ARG A 669 40.60 35.68 -27.70
N PHE A 670 41.20 34.99 -28.66
CA PHE A 670 42.50 35.34 -29.24
C PHE A 670 42.34 36.19 -30.50
N GLU A 671 41.21 36.06 -31.20
CA GLU A 671 40.87 36.90 -32.34
C GLU A 671 40.46 38.30 -31.90
N GLN A 672 41.00 39.31 -32.57
CA GLN A 672 40.64 40.71 -32.40
C GLN A 672 40.34 41.35 -33.75
N HIS A 673 39.30 42.18 -33.78
CA HIS A 673 38.84 42.90 -34.96
C HIS A 673 38.73 44.39 -34.66
N GLU A 674 39.22 45.22 -35.58
CA GLU A 674 39.05 46.67 -35.51
C GLU A 674 37.58 47.05 -35.52
N ILE A 675 37.18 47.96 -34.62
CA ILE A 675 35.81 48.48 -34.56
C ILE A 675 35.69 49.67 -35.53
N PRO A 676 34.90 49.58 -36.62
CA PRO A 676 34.76 50.67 -37.59
C PRO A 676 34.31 51.98 -36.93
N GLY A 677 35.14 53.03 -37.07
CA GLY A 677 34.87 54.35 -36.51
C GLY A 677 35.31 54.56 -35.05
N SER A 678 36.07 53.63 -34.47
CA SER A 678 36.68 53.71 -33.14
C SER A 678 38.18 53.40 -33.20
N ARG A 679 38.94 53.72 -32.15
CA ARG A 679 40.37 53.33 -31.99
C ARG A 679 40.55 52.00 -31.24
N GLY A 680 39.47 51.26 -30.98
CA GLY A 680 39.49 50.02 -30.20
C GLY A 680 39.27 48.78 -31.06
N GLU A 681 39.68 47.64 -30.51
CA GLU A 681 39.46 46.30 -31.07
C GLU A 681 38.52 45.50 -30.15
N ALA A 682 37.85 44.49 -30.71
CA ALA A 682 36.98 43.59 -29.98
C ALA A 682 37.02 42.17 -30.57
N ASN A 683 36.66 41.17 -29.78
CA ASN A 683 36.62 39.77 -30.24
C ASN A 683 35.49 39.53 -31.25
N PHE A 684 34.42 40.31 -31.18
CA PHE A 684 33.33 40.25 -32.13
C PHE A 684 32.84 41.66 -32.49
N VAL A 685 32.66 41.92 -33.78
CA VAL A 685 32.12 43.19 -34.31
C VAL A 685 30.99 42.89 -35.28
N TRP A 686 29.84 43.52 -35.07
CA TRP A 686 28.64 43.30 -35.87
C TRP A 686 27.96 44.60 -36.26
N LYS A 687 27.72 44.79 -37.57
CA LYS A 687 26.85 45.84 -38.07
C LYS A 687 25.42 45.33 -38.27
N CYS A 688 24.49 45.81 -37.46
CA CYS A 688 23.08 45.45 -37.52
C CYS A 688 22.49 45.83 -38.89
N ARG A 689 21.79 44.90 -39.56
CA ARG A 689 21.28 45.13 -40.92
C ARG A 689 20.07 46.07 -40.91
N LEU A 690 19.29 46.06 -39.84
CA LEU A 690 18.09 46.89 -39.72
C LEU A 690 18.43 48.34 -39.35
N CYS A 691 19.18 48.57 -38.27
CA CYS A 691 19.49 49.93 -37.80
C CYS A 691 20.85 50.48 -38.24
N GLN A 692 21.66 49.68 -38.94
CA GLN A 692 22.97 50.05 -39.50
C GLN A 692 24.03 50.48 -38.45
N LYS A 693 23.74 50.35 -37.15
CA LYS A 693 24.70 50.60 -36.07
C LYS A 693 25.70 49.45 -35.94
N THR A 694 26.94 49.80 -35.62
CA THR A 694 27.99 48.86 -35.27
C THR A 694 27.94 48.54 -33.78
N HIS A 695 28.05 47.26 -33.46
CA HIS A 695 28.06 46.68 -32.12
C HIS A 695 29.34 45.88 -31.95
N SER A 696 29.79 45.72 -30.71
CA SER A 696 31.00 44.94 -30.40
C SER A 696 30.84 44.14 -29.13
N ALA A 697 31.56 43.04 -29.02
CA ALA A 697 31.68 42.24 -27.81
C ALA A 697 33.14 41.82 -27.58
N SER A 698 33.63 41.98 -26.35
CA SER A 698 35.00 41.62 -25.96
C SER A 698 34.97 40.69 -24.76
N ILE A 699 35.66 39.56 -24.85
CA ILE A 699 35.83 38.63 -23.74
C ILE A 699 36.79 39.27 -22.75
N VAL A 700 36.33 39.48 -21.51
CA VAL A 700 37.11 40.17 -20.47
C VAL A 700 37.67 39.23 -19.41
N ASN A 701 37.06 38.06 -19.23
CA ASN A 701 37.48 37.07 -18.24
C ASN A 701 36.99 35.66 -18.64
N GLY A 702 37.75 34.62 -18.30
CA GLY A 702 37.43 33.22 -18.65
C GLY A 702 38.59 32.47 -19.33
N PRO A 703 38.51 31.13 -19.40
CA PRO A 703 37.37 30.31 -19.03
C PRO A 703 37.49 29.95 -17.54
N HIS A 704 36.45 30.13 -16.75
CA HIS A 704 36.50 29.63 -15.38
C HIS A 704 36.09 28.16 -15.35
N ALA A 705 36.78 27.39 -14.52
CA ALA A 705 36.45 26.00 -14.31
C ALA A 705 35.28 25.86 -13.35
N TYR A 706 34.42 24.89 -13.65
CA TYR A 706 33.40 24.43 -12.72
C TYR A 706 34.01 23.40 -11.78
N GLU A 707 34.06 23.72 -10.48
CA GLU A 707 34.58 22.82 -9.46
C GLU A 707 33.45 21.94 -8.88
N GLY A 708 33.64 20.62 -8.91
CA GLY A 708 32.62 19.62 -8.56
C GLY A 708 32.06 19.72 -7.13
N ASN A 709 32.75 20.46 -6.25
CA ASN A 709 32.37 20.70 -4.86
C ASN A 709 31.42 21.90 -4.64
N GLU A 710 31.17 22.72 -5.66
CA GLU A 710 30.25 23.86 -5.53
C GLU A 710 28.79 23.42 -5.73
N LYS A 711 28.03 23.40 -4.63
CA LYS A 711 26.61 22.99 -4.61
C LYS A 711 25.74 23.80 -5.59
N ARG A 712 25.37 23.25 -6.75
CA ARG A 712 24.23 23.69 -7.62
C ARG A 712 24.10 25.22 -7.84
N LYS A 713 25.17 25.98 -7.59
CA LYS A 713 25.27 27.40 -7.90
C LYS A 713 25.88 27.41 -9.28
N GLY A 714 25.19 28.03 -10.24
CA GLY A 714 25.78 28.21 -11.57
C GLY A 714 27.14 28.90 -11.44
N SER A 715 28.15 28.37 -12.11
CA SER A 715 29.47 29.00 -12.19
C SER A 715 29.56 29.82 -13.46
N LYS A 716 30.17 31.00 -13.37
CA LYS A 716 30.41 31.83 -14.56
C LYS A 716 31.47 31.16 -15.41
N VAL A 717 31.17 30.81 -16.66
CA VAL A 717 32.14 30.17 -17.56
C VAL A 717 33.00 31.20 -18.27
N ILE A 718 32.38 32.30 -18.71
CA ILE A 718 33.03 33.38 -19.47
C ILE A 718 32.32 34.70 -19.17
N GLU A 719 33.09 35.79 -19.14
CA GLU A 719 32.59 37.16 -18.99
C GLU A 719 32.87 37.96 -20.26
N ILE A 720 31.85 38.65 -20.78
CA ILE A 720 31.91 39.37 -22.06
C ILE A 720 31.36 40.79 -21.90
N ASP A 721 32.19 41.80 -22.18
CA ASP A 721 31.76 43.20 -22.29
C ASP A 721 31.07 43.43 -23.62
N CYS A 722 29.82 43.89 -23.59
CA CYS A 722 28.97 44.04 -24.76
C CYS A 722 28.58 45.50 -24.99
N ARG A 723 28.78 46.00 -26.21
CA ARG A 723 28.39 47.37 -26.63
C ARG A 723 27.35 47.32 -27.74
N GLY A 724 26.11 47.65 -27.39
CA GLY A 724 24.99 47.80 -28.34
C GLY A 724 24.34 46.48 -28.77
N LEU A 725 24.83 45.34 -28.30
CA LEU A 725 24.23 44.01 -28.48
C LEU A 725 24.05 43.31 -27.13
N GLU A 726 23.24 42.26 -27.12
CA GLU A 726 23.13 41.31 -26.01
C GLU A 726 23.10 39.87 -26.54
N PHE A 727 23.63 38.93 -25.76
CA PHE A 727 23.53 37.50 -26.03
C PHE A 727 22.29 36.94 -25.34
N THR A 728 21.60 36.00 -25.99
CA THR A 728 20.31 35.46 -25.51
C THR A 728 20.34 33.97 -25.25
N GLU A 729 21.15 33.23 -26.00
CA GLU A 729 21.35 31.79 -25.84
C GLU A 729 22.83 31.47 -26.09
N PHE A 730 23.35 30.50 -25.34
CA PHE A 730 24.69 29.94 -25.52
C PHE A 730 24.58 28.51 -26.02
N LYS A 731 25.45 28.13 -26.95
CA LYS A 731 25.60 26.78 -27.46
C LYS A 731 27.00 26.28 -27.14
N PRO A 732 27.16 25.23 -26.31
CA PRO A 732 28.45 24.76 -25.81
C PRO A 732 29.19 23.87 -26.83
N ASP A 733 29.15 24.22 -28.12
CA ASP A 733 29.78 23.44 -29.18
C ASP A 733 31.31 23.51 -29.04
N GLY A 734 31.98 22.36 -29.06
CA GLY A 734 33.43 22.23 -29.00
C GLY A 734 33.88 21.31 -27.87
N GLU A 735 35.20 21.11 -27.78
CA GLU A 735 35.78 20.18 -26.80
C GLU A 735 35.93 20.83 -25.41
N TRP A 736 35.49 20.09 -24.40
CA TRP A 736 35.69 20.41 -23.00
C TRP A 736 36.72 19.46 -22.36
N GLU A 737 37.30 19.90 -21.25
CA GLU A 737 38.19 19.10 -20.41
C GLU A 737 37.73 19.11 -18.96
N ALA A 738 38.00 18.03 -18.24
CA ALA A 738 37.72 17.87 -16.82
C ALA A 738 38.73 16.91 -16.16
N LYS A 739 38.68 16.78 -14.83
CA LYS A 739 39.52 15.85 -14.06
C LYS A 739 38.69 14.99 -13.12
N GLY A 740 39.06 13.73 -12.96
CA GLY A 740 38.50 12.87 -11.91
C GLY A 740 38.71 13.48 -10.52
N ILE A 741 37.66 13.53 -9.70
CA ILE A 741 37.67 14.24 -8.42
C ILE A 741 38.62 13.60 -7.39
N GLU A 742 38.74 12.27 -7.40
CA GLU A 742 39.63 11.53 -6.49
C GLU A 742 40.97 11.15 -7.15
N SER A 743 40.94 10.79 -8.43
CA SER A 743 42.10 10.27 -9.18
C SER A 743 42.95 11.36 -9.83
N SER A 744 42.39 12.56 -10.03
CA SER A 744 42.93 13.58 -10.93
C SER A 744 43.20 13.08 -12.36
N THR A 745 42.54 12.01 -12.81
CA THR A 745 42.62 11.52 -14.20
C THR A 745 42.10 12.59 -15.16
N PRO A 746 42.87 13.03 -16.17
CA PRO A 746 42.39 14.03 -17.12
C PRO A 746 41.45 13.39 -18.15
N PHE A 747 40.34 14.06 -18.41
CA PHE A 747 39.38 13.75 -19.47
C PHE A 747 39.36 14.91 -20.46
N THR A 748 39.58 14.62 -21.74
CA THR A 748 39.67 15.60 -22.84
C THR A 748 38.71 15.21 -23.97
N GLY A 749 38.32 16.16 -24.82
CA GLY A 749 37.38 15.86 -25.93
C GLY A 749 35.96 15.61 -25.44
N ILE A 750 35.58 16.18 -24.31
CA ILE A 750 34.24 16.05 -23.74
C ILE A 750 33.27 16.86 -24.62
N ASP A 751 32.27 16.19 -25.20
CA ASP A 751 31.20 16.81 -25.97
C ASP A 751 29.95 16.98 -25.09
N LEU A 752 29.51 18.23 -24.91
CA LEU A 752 28.34 18.58 -24.10
C LEU A 752 27.12 19.00 -24.94
N SER A 753 27.18 18.82 -26.25
CA SER A 753 26.11 19.23 -27.18
C SER A 753 24.80 18.43 -26.98
N GLU A 754 24.91 17.17 -26.53
CA GLU A 754 23.75 16.31 -26.21
C GLU A 754 23.26 16.46 -24.75
N GLY A 755 23.94 17.27 -23.93
CA GLY A 755 23.57 17.56 -22.54
C GLY A 755 23.98 16.49 -21.53
N GLU A 756 24.61 15.39 -21.98
CA GLU A 756 25.15 14.33 -21.15
C GLU A 756 26.48 13.81 -21.71
N TRP A 757 27.40 13.40 -20.84
CA TRP A 757 28.67 12.76 -21.19
C TRP A 757 29.02 11.67 -20.17
N TYR A 758 29.66 10.59 -20.64
CA TYR A 758 30.00 9.41 -19.86
C TYR A 758 31.39 8.89 -20.26
N ASP A 759 32.18 8.47 -19.26
CA ASP A 759 33.46 7.78 -19.48
C ASP A 759 33.81 6.92 -18.25
N TYR A 760 34.93 6.22 -18.27
CA TYR A 760 35.35 5.34 -17.17
C TYR A 760 36.73 5.74 -16.63
N ASP A 761 36.80 6.04 -15.32
CA ASP A 761 38.07 6.35 -14.67
C ASP A 761 38.77 5.07 -14.25
N GLU A 762 39.69 4.59 -15.08
CA GLU A 762 40.45 3.36 -14.81
C GLU A 762 41.24 3.41 -13.48
N LYS A 763 41.65 4.60 -13.03
CA LYS A 763 42.42 4.75 -11.78
C LYS A 763 41.55 4.73 -10.54
N ALA A 764 40.33 5.28 -10.62
CA ALA A 764 39.36 5.23 -9.54
C ALA A 764 38.56 3.91 -9.54
N GLY A 765 38.48 3.22 -10.69
CA GLY A 765 37.69 2.01 -10.86
C GLY A 765 36.19 2.27 -10.92
N GLU A 766 35.78 3.47 -11.36
CA GLU A 766 34.38 3.93 -11.36
C GLU A 766 34.03 4.65 -12.67
N GLU A 767 32.75 4.61 -13.07
CA GLU A 767 32.22 5.35 -14.23
C GLU A 767 32.00 6.82 -13.86
N VAL A 768 32.52 7.74 -14.68
CA VAL A 768 32.35 9.19 -14.51
C VAL A 768 31.30 9.71 -15.49
N SER A 769 30.51 10.70 -15.07
CA SER A 769 29.52 11.32 -15.95
C SER A 769 29.27 12.80 -15.66
N ILE A 770 28.79 13.52 -16.67
CA ILE A 770 28.27 14.90 -16.59
C ILE A 770 26.85 14.85 -17.16
N LYS A 771 25.83 15.29 -16.40
CA LYS A 771 24.41 15.23 -16.79
C LYS A 771 23.65 16.47 -16.36
N GLU A 772 22.43 16.62 -16.87
CA GLU A 772 21.48 17.69 -16.48
C GLU A 772 22.06 19.10 -16.65
N ILE A 773 22.84 19.33 -17.72
CA ILE A 773 23.50 20.61 -17.97
C ILE A 773 22.48 21.64 -18.45
N SER A 774 22.52 22.84 -17.85
CA SER A 774 21.76 24.00 -18.30
C SER A 774 22.67 25.22 -18.38
N TRP A 775 22.49 26.02 -19.43
CA TRP A 775 23.26 27.25 -19.65
C TRP A 775 22.36 28.47 -19.48
N GLU A 776 22.84 29.47 -18.75
CA GLU A 776 22.14 30.73 -18.57
C GLU A 776 23.04 31.89 -19.01
N VAL A 777 22.50 32.79 -19.84
CA VAL A 777 23.14 34.06 -20.19
C VAL A 777 22.53 35.15 -19.33
N GLY A 778 23.22 35.48 -18.24
CA GLY A 778 22.81 36.53 -17.30
C GLY A 778 23.52 37.85 -17.53
N ARG A 779 22.89 38.97 -17.16
CA ARG A 779 23.58 40.26 -17.03
C ARG A 779 24.25 40.32 -15.66
N GLY A 780 25.58 40.47 -15.66
CA GLY A 780 26.40 40.60 -14.46
C GLY A 780 26.25 41.93 -13.75
#